data_AF-A0A482Z9C0-F1
#
_entry.id   AF-A0A482Z9C0-F1
#
_cell.length_a   1.000
_cell.length_b   1.000
_cell.length_c   1.000
_cell.angle_alpha   90.00
_cell.angle_beta   90.00
_cell.angle_gamma   90.00
#
_symmetry.space_group_name_H-M   'P 1'
#
loop_
_entity.id
_entity.type
_entity.pdbx_description
1 polymer ?
#
loop_
_entity_poly.entity_id
_entity_poly.type
_entity_poly.pdbx_seq_one_letter_code
_entity_poly.pdbx_strand_id
1 'polypeptide(L)'
;MSFSLTSENFQSICADSFEFLVQCSCIEDKYYEEYKNSLGCSLDNINAYCLKYKIHITDLDQIKVLIFSIPHLITNIPNFQVKNYLNSIFSLLNESHIYNKKFEITKLSSSIDICCNLIEDDQIVSVYTYIKGFQESMESVVSDKPFLYWHEKKNLEKITHALISVSDKTGIVDFAKKLQEKNIKVLSTGGTAKHLNEHGVEVVDIEQYTNFPEMMNGRIKTINPKVHGGILARREQDFEVMQKYNIPPIDLVVVNLYPFQATIAQADCTPEQAIENIDIGGPAMLRAAAKNHQDVTVIVDNTDYQTVIDEINTLQGNTTLETRTRLALKTFEHTAQYDGAIANYLGQEEDGFSHTINLQFNKTQSMRYGENPHQSAAFYIEKNITEACVASSRQCQGKEMSYNNMADADAALECVRSFNEPACVIVKHANPCGVAVCSNIFDAYNDAFKTDPTSAFGGIIAFNRNLNEKTAHAIIERQFVEVIIAPNVDNEAKKVLSSKQNVRVLECGDLNAAQPSLDYKRVTGGLLVQDKDLGVINENDIKCVSDTQPTNEQIKDLLFAWKVAKAVKSNAIVYVKNQMTIGVGAGQMSRVYSAKIADIKATDEGLTVEGAVMASDAFFPFRDGIDAAAQAGIKAIIQPGGSMRDAEVIEAANEYGIAMVFTGMRHFKH
;
A
#
# COMPACT_ATOMS: atom_id res chain seq x y z
N MET A 1 11.98 -40.03 7.22
CA MET A 1 11.88 -39.89 5.76
C MET A 1 13.07 -39.08 5.31
N SER A 2 13.88 -39.71 4.46
CA SER A 2 15.11 -39.21 3.85
C SER A 2 14.89 -37.87 3.15
N PHE A 3 15.59 -36.82 3.59
CA PHE A 3 15.82 -35.64 2.76
C PHE A 3 16.79 -36.07 1.65
N SER A 4 16.26 -36.39 0.46
CA SER A 4 17.07 -36.41 -0.75
C SER A 4 17.36 -34.96 -1.12
N LEU A 5 18.56 -34.49 -0.82
CA LEU A 5 19.04 -33.20 -1.31
C LEU A 5 19.24 -33.32 -2.82
N THR A 6 18.49 -32.50 -3.58
CA THR A 6 18.62 -32.36 -5.02
C THR A 6 19.87 -31.53 -5.34
N SER A 7 20.42 -31.70 -6.55
CA SER A 7 21.61 -30.99 -7.04
C SER A 7 21.52 -29.46 -6.97
N GLU A 8 20.31 -28.90 -6.88
CA GLU A 8 20.05 -27.45 -6.84
C GLU A 8 20.56 -26.76 -5.56
N ASN A 9 20.42 -27.39 -4.38
CA ASN A 9 20.89 -26.77 -3.13
C ASN A 9 22.43 -26.68 -3.06
N PHE A 10 23.12 -27.65 -3.66
CA PHE A 10 24.57 -27.64 -3.76
C PHE A 10 25.07 -26.58 -4.76
N GLN A 11 24.36 -26.41 -5.88
CA GLN A 11 24.62 -25.36 -6.86
C GLN A 11 24.50 -23.96 -6.25
N SER A 12 23.51 -23.73 -5.37
CA SER A 12 23.33 -22.45 -4.66
C SER A 12 24.53 -22.13 -3.77
N ILE A 13 24.97 -23.08 -2.93
CA ILE A 13 26.09 -22.85 -1.99
C ILE A 13 27.40 -22.60 -2.76
N CYS A 14 27.61 -23.30 -3.86
CA CYS A 14 28.77 -23.08 -4.74
C CYS A 14 28.70 -21.73 -5.46
N ALA A 15 27.51 -21.32 -5.92
CA ALA A 15 27.29 -20.02 -6.54
C ALA A 15 27.56 -18.88 -5.55
N ASP A 16 27.07 -18.98 -4.32
CA ASP A 16 27.30 -17.98 -3.27
C ASP A 16 28.79 -17.88 -2.91
N SER A 17 29.48 -19.02 -2.85
CA SER A 17 30.93 -19.07 -2.59
C SER A 17 31.76 -18.50 -3.75
N PHE A 18 31.32 -18.69 -4.99
CA PHE A 18 31.97 -18.15 -6.18
C PHE A 18 31.68 -16.66 -6.37
N GLU A 19 30.47 -16.23 -6.06
CA GLU A 19 30.08 -14.81 -6.02
C GLU A 19 30.94 -14.04 -5.02
N PHE A 20 31.22 -14.64 -3.87
CA PHE A 20 32.18 -14.11 -2.89
C PHE A 20 33.61 -14.03 -3.45
N LEU A 21 34.07 -15.04 -4.20
CA LEU A 21 35.39 -15.01 -4.87
C LEU A 21 35.47 -13.94 -5.97
N VAL A 22 34.39 -13.70 -6.72
CA VAL A 22 34.29 -12.63 -7.73
C VAL A 22 34.38 -11.25 -7.06
N GLN A 23 33.64 -11.05 -5.96
CA GLN A 23 33.67 -9.80 -5.18
C GLN A 23 35.06 -9.52 -4.56
N CYS A 24 35.86 -10.56 -4.30
CA CYS A 24 37.18 -10.45 -3.67
C CYS A 24 38.36 -10.29 -4.64
N SER A 25 38.11 -9.80 -5.87
CA SER A 25 39.08 -9.10 -6.77
C SER A 25 39.98 -9.88 -7.74
N CYS A 26 39.62 -11.10 -8.18
CA CYS A 26 40.42 -11.82 -9.20
C CYS A 26 39.64 -12.45 -10.39
N ILE A 27 38.32 -12.27 -10.49
CA ILE A 27 37.53 -12.84 -11.60
C ILE A 27 36.68 -11.72 -12.20
N GLU A 28 36.85 -11.40 -13.49
CA GLU A 28 36.02 -10.39 -14.16
C GLU A 28 34.56 -10.87 -14.18
N ASP A 29 33.61 -9.98 -13.83
CA ASP A 29 32.16 -10.26 -13.77
C ASP A 29 31.61 -10.97 -15.02
N LYS A 30 32.22 -10.75 -16.19
CA LYS A 30 31.80 -11.39 -17.44
C LYS A 30 31.95 -12.93 -17.45
N TYR A 31 32.80 -13.49 -16.58
CA TYR A 31 32.97 -14.94 -16.46
C TYR A 31 32.00 -15.57 -15.44
N TYR A 32 31.34 -14.76 -14.61
CA TYR A 32 30.33 -15.23 -13.66
C TYR A 32 29.10 -15.80 -14.38
N GLU A 33 28.64 -15.15 -15.45
CA GLU A 33 27.52 -15.66 -16.26
C GLU A 33 27.89 -16.92 -17.04
N GLU A 34 29.14 -17.09 -17.50
CA GLU A 34 29.60 -18.37 -18.08
C GLU A 34 29.67 -19.49 -17.02
N TYR A 35 30.10 -19.19 -15.79
CA TYR A 35 30.10 -20.13 -14.67
C TYR A 35 28.67 -20.55 -14.28
N LYS A 36 27.75 -19.58 -14.15
CA LYS A 36 26.34 -19.81 -13.85
C LYS A 36 25.66 -20.67 -14.91
N ASN A 37 26.02 -20.50 -16.17
CA ASN A 37 25.53 -21.36 -17.27
C ASN A 37 26.17 -22.76 -17.28
N SER A 38 27.35 -22.95 -16.69
CA SER A 38 28.05 -24.26 -16.62
C SER A 38 27.54 -25.20 -15.52
N LEU A 39 26.62 -24.74 -14.66
CA LEU A 39 26.04 -25.50 -13.54
C LEU A 39 25.34 -26.81 -13.96
N GLY A 40 25.11 -27.03 -15.25
CA GLY A 40 24.56 -28.29 -15.79
C GLY A 40 25.50 -29.52 -15.76
N CYS A 41 26.72 -29.44 -15.23
CA CYS A 41 27.66 -30.57 -15.13
C CYS A 41 28.45 -30.56 -13.81
N SER A 42 28.95 -31.74 -13.40
CA SER A 42 29.49 -32.14 -12.08
C SER A 42 30.56 -31.23 -11.43
N LEU A 43 30.84 -31.53 -10.14
CA LEU A 43 31.86 -30.93 -9.24
C LEU A 43 33.24 -30.64 -9.86
N ASP A 44 33.58 -31.28 -10.99
CA ASP A 44 34.79 -31.02 -11.78
C ASP A 44 34.88 -29.56 -12.23
N ASN A 45 33.75 -28.84 -12.27
CA ASN A 45 33.68 -27.51 -12.85
C ASN A 45 34.38 -26.42 -12.04
N ILE A 46 34.34 -26.33 -10.70
CA ILE A 46 35.06 -25.24 -10.00
C ILE A 46 36.57 -25.35 -10.20
N ASN A 47 37.14 -26.56 -10.06
CA ASN A 47 38.56 -26.80 -10.31
C ASN A 47 38.93 -26.61 -11.78
N ALA A 48 38.16 -27.19 -12.70
CA ALA A 48 38.43 -27.06 -14.13
C ALA A 48 38.32 -25.60 -14.58
N TYR A 49 37.42 -24.81 -13.99
CA TYR A 49 37.27 -23.37 -14.29
C TYR A 49 38.45 -22.57 -13.70
N CYS A 50 38.79 -22.78 -12.42
CA CYS A 50 39.94 -22.12 -11.80
C CYS A 50 41.28 -22.44 -12.50
N LEU A 51 41.48 -23.70 -12.91
CA LEU A 51 42.63 -24.15 -13.70
C LEU A 51 42.62 -23.61 -15.14
N LYS A 52 41.45 -23.64 -15.81
CA LYS A 52 41.27 -23.16 -17.20
C LYS A 52 41.58 -21.67 -17.34
N TYR A 53 41.21 -20.86 -16.36
CA TYR A 53 41.45 -19.42 -16.37
C TYR A 53 42.68 -18.99 -15.55
N LYS A 54 43.48 -19.95 -15.05
CA LYS A 54 44.70 -19.70 -14.27
C LYS A 54 44.49 -18.69 -13.14
N ILE A 55 43.45 -18.91 -12.34
CA ILE A 55 43.12 -18.03 -11.22
C ILE A 55 44.25 -18.13 -10.19
N HIS A 56 45.05 -17.08 -10.07
CA HIS A 56 46.12 -17.00 -9.08
C HIS A 56 45.50 -16.65 -7.71
N ILE A 57 45.47 -17.62 -6.79
CA ILE A 57 45.15 -17.34 -5.38
C ILE A 57 46.34 -16.59 -4.78
N THR A 58 46.21 -15.28 -4.62
CA THR A 58 47.27 -14.41 -4.09
C THR A 58 47.14 -14.11 -2.60
N ASP A 59 46.02 -14.52 -1.97
CA ASP A 59 45.72 -14.22 -0.57
C ASP A 59 45.26 -15.46 0.21
N LEU A 60 45.85 -15.62 1.41
CA LEU A 60 45.61 -16.74 2.32
C LEU A 60 44.22 -16.69 2.96
N ASP A 61 43.60 -15.50 3.01
CA ASP A 61 42.26 -15.33 3.58
C ASP A 61 41.16 -15.93 2.68
N GLN A 62 41.40 -16.05 1.38
CA GLN A 62 40.50 -16.72 0.44
C GLN A 62 40.45 -18.24 0.68
N ILE A 63 41.59 -18.84 1.05
CA ILE A 63 41.68 -20.28 1.34
C ILE A 63 41.05 -20.61 2.70
N LYS A 64 41.14 -19.70 3.67
CA LYS A 64 40.47 -19.84 4.97
C LYS A 64 38.96 -19.93 4.85
N VAL A 65 38.34 -19.13 3.97
CA VAL A 65 36.89 -19.16 3.74
C VAL A 65 36.43 -20.51 3.20
N LEU A 66 37.16 -21.05 2.23
CA LEU A 66 36.87 -22.38 1.66
C LEU A 66 36.98 -23.48 2.73
N ILE A 67 37.95 -23.39 3.63
CA ILE A 67 38.12 -24.34 4.73
C ILE A 67 37.05 -24.14 5.82
N PHE A 68 36.65 -22.91 6.13
CA PHE A 68 35.62 -22.65 7.14
C PHE A 68 34.19 -22.96 6.65
N SER A 69 34.00 -23.19 5.35
CA SER A 69 32.75 -23.72 4.79
C SER A 69 32.57 -25.23 5.01
N ILE A 70 33.63 -25.96 5.35
CA ILE A 70 33.63 -27.43 5.47
C ILE A 70 32.59 -27.97 6.48
N PRO A 71 32.41 -27.41 7.69
CA PRO A 71 31.40 -27.90 8.64
C PRO A 71 29.99 -27.86 8.08
N HIS A 72 29.69 -26.86 7.24
CA HIS A 72 28.39 -26.71 6.58
C HIS A 72 28.21 -27.66 5.40
N LEU A 73 29.29 -28.00 4.69
CA LEU A 73 29.27 -28.99 3.61
C LEU A 73 29.05 -30.41 4.17
N ILE A 74 29.73 -30.76 5.27
CA ILE A 74 29.63 -32.07 5.91
C ILE A 74 28.20 -32.42 6.36
N THR A 75 27.41 -31.44 6.79
CA THR A 75 26.02 -31.67 7.21
C THR A 75 25.05 -31.86 6.04
N ASN A 76 25.47 -31.51 4.82
CA ASN A 76 24.56 -31.33 3.69
C ASN A 76 24.94 -32.15 2.45
N ILE A 77 26.11 -32.80 2.38
CA ILE A 77 26.49 -33.65 1.24
C ILE A 77 27.23 -34.93 1.66
N PRO A 78 27.24 -36.00 0.84
CA PRO A 78 27.90 -37.26 1.16
C PRO A 78 29.41 -37.11 1.41
N ASN A 79 29.95 -37.81 2.42
CA ASN A 79 31.35 -37.77 2.86
C ASN A 79 32.39 -37.85 1.73
N PHE A 80 32.18 -38.72 0.73
CA PHE A 80 33.08 -38.85 -0.41
C PHE A 80 33.19 -37.56 -1.25
N GLN A 81 32.11 -36.79 -1.38
CA GLN A 81 32.12 -35.51 -2.11
C GLN A 81 32.84 -34.42 -1.31
N VAL A 82 32.66 -34.39 0.02
CA VAL A 82 33.42 -33.50 0.91
C VAL A 82 34.92 -33.79 0.80
N LYS A 83 35.32 -35.07 0.80
CA LYS A 83 36.72 -35.47 0.65
C LYS A 83 37.33 -35.02 -0.68
N ASN A 84 36.59 -35.13 -1.79
CA ASN A 84 37.07 -34.63 -3.08
C ASN A 84 37.23 -33.10 -3.09
N TYR A 85 36.33 -32.38 -2.43
CA TYR A 85 36.43 -30.94 -2.23
C TYR A 85 37.69 -30.57 -1.40
N LEU A 86 37.97 -31.28 -0.31
CA LEU A 86 39.17 -31.09 0.51
C LEU A 86 40.48 -31.34 -0.27
N ASN A 87 40.54 -32.43 -1.02
CA ASN A 87 41.70 -32.74 -1.87
C ASN A 87 41.94 -31.67 -2.95
N SER A 88 40.86 -31.04 -3.42
CA SER A 88 40.93 -29.94 -4.39
C SER A 88 41.56 -28.68 -3.78
N ILE A 89 41.14 -28.31 -2.56
CA ILE A 89 41.74 -27.21 -1.79
C ILE A 89 43.22 -27.51 -1.51
N PHE A 90 43.55 -28.76 -1.17
CA PHE A 90 44.94 -29.20 -0.95
C PHE A 90 45.82 -29.04 -2.20
N SER A 91 45.30 -29.41 -3.38
CA SER A 91 46.00 -29.22 -4.66
C SER A 91 46.24 -27.74 -4.96
N LEU A 92 45.22 -26.90 -4.76
CA LEU A 92 45.30 -25.44 -4.93
C LEU A 92 46.33 -24.79 -3.99
N LEU A 93 46.40 -25.26 -2.74
CA LEU A 93 47.40 -24.80 -1.76
C LEU A 93 48.83 -25.11 -2.22
N ASN A 94 49.08 -26.30 -2.76
CA ASN A 94 50.40 -26.73 -3.22
C ASN A 94 50.85 -26.04 -4.52
N GLU A 95 49.93 -25.61 -5.37
CA GLU A 95 50.23 -24.87 -6.60
C GLU A 95 50.34 -23.35 -6.39
N SER A 96 49.92 -22.83 -5.23
CA SER A 96 49.94 -21.39 -4.93
C SER A 96 51.38 -20.87 -4.71
N HIS A 97 51.80 -19.89 -5.51
CA HIS A 97 53.08 -19.19 -5.38
C HIS A 97 53.08 -18.13 -4.26
N ILE A 98 52.57 -18.49 -3.06
CA ILE A 98 52.52 -17.58 -1.91
C ILE A 98 53.86 -17.64 -1.16
N TYR A 99 54.86 -16.93 -1.68
CA TYR A 99 56.28 -17.03 -1.26
C TYR A 99 56.57 -16.66 0.20
N ASN A 100 55.68 -15.93 0.90
CA ASN A 100 55.97 -15.34 2.22
C ASN A 100 55.25 -15.99 3.42
N LYS A 101 54.46 -17.06 3.24
CA LYS A 101 53.68 -17.67 4.34
C LYS A 101 53.75 -19.20 4.39
N LYS A 102 54.93 -19.76 4.10
CA LYS A 102 55.20 -21.20 4.02
C LYS A 102 54.78 -22.02 5.26
N PHE A 103 54.89 -21.42 6.45
CA PHE A 103 54.52 -22.06 7.73
C PHE A 103 53.00 -22.20 7.91
N GLU A 104 52.20 -21.20 7.53
CA GLU A 104 50.73 -21.26 7.59
C GLU A 104 50.18 -22.26 6.58
N ILE A 105 50.76 -22.30 5.37
CA ILE A 105 50.38 -23.25 4.31
C ILE A 105 50.64 -24.69 4.75
N THR A 106 51.78 -24.98 5.38
CA THR A 106 52.09 -26.33 5.87
C THR A 106 51.10 -26.78 6.96
N LYS A 107 50.71 -25.88 7.87
CA LYS A 107 49.68 -26.18 8.89
C LYS A 107 48.31 -26.45 8.26
N LEU A 108 47.89 -25.64 7.29
CA LEU A 108 46.62 -25.80 6.59
C LEU A 108 46.57 -27.12 5.80
N SER A 109 47.64 -27.45 5.08
CA SER A 109 47.79 -28.72 4.38
C SER A 109 47.69 -29.91 5.35
N SER A 110 48.41 -29.90 6.48
CA SER A 110 48.32 -30.96 7.49
C SER A 110 46.92 -31.10 8.09
N SER A 111 46.21 -29.99 8.30
CA SER A 111 44.83 -30.01 8.81
C SER A 111 43.83 -30.57 7.80
N ILE A 112 44.02 -30.28 6.51
CA ILE A 112 43.21 -30.88 5.44
C ILE A 112 43.44 -32.39 5.37
N ASP A 113 44.70 -32.85 5.45
CA ASP A 113 45.03 -34.29 5.45
C ASP A 113 44.40 -35.01 6.64
N ILE A 114 44.41 -34.41 7.84
CA ILE A 114 43.75 -34.96 9.02
C ILE A 114 42.24 -35.05 8.83
N CYS A 115 41.60 -34.03 8.24
CA CYS A 115 40.18 -34.07 7.94
C CYS A 115 39.85 -35.15 6.90
N CYS A 116 40.65 -35.31 5.85
CA CYS A 116 40.48 -36.37 4.86
C CYS A 116 40.56 -37.77 5.50
N ASN A 117 41.53 -38.00 6.39
CA ASN A 117 41.69 -39.28 7.10
C ASN A 117 40.52 -39.55 8.06
N LEU A 118 40.07 -38.54 8.82
CA LEU A 118 38.92 -38.67 9.72
C LEU A 118 37.61 -38.94 8.96
N ILE A 119 37.48 -38.43 7.72
CA ILE A 119 36.34 -38.74 6.83
C ILE A 119 36.44 -40.18 6.28
N GLU A 120 37.65 -40.68 5.98
CA GLU A 120 37.86 -42.09 5.58
C GLU A 120 37.50 -43.08 6.69
N ASP A 121 37.78 -42.72 7.95
CA ASP A 121 37.48 -43.53 9.14
C ASP A 121 36.03 -43.34 9.65
N ASP A 122 35.16 -42.67 8.87
CA ASP A 122 33.76 -42.34 9.18
C ASP A 122 33.55 -41.56 10.50
N GLN A 123 34.58 -40.82 10.95
CA GLN A 123 34.57 -40.04 12.19
C GLN A 123 34.17 -38.58 11.97
N ILE A 124 32.99 -38.36 11.41
CA ILE A 124 32.50 -37.03 11.00
C ILE A 124 32.45 -36.03 12.17
N VAL A 125 32.01 -36.46 13.36
CA VAL A 125 31.94 -35.61 14.56
C VAL A 125 33.33 -35.15 14.99
N SER A 126 34.36 -35.98 14.78
CA SER A 126 35.76 -35.66 15.04
C SER A 126 36.28 -34.62 14.05
N VAL A 127 35.84 -34.65 12.78
CA VAL A 127 36.18 -33.62 11.77
C VAL A 127 35.63 -32.26 12.19
N TYR A 128 34.35 -32.21 12.59
CA TYR A 128 33.72 -30.97 13.07
C TYR A 128 34.46 -30.38 14.27
N THR A 129 34.77 -31.24 15.24
CA THR A 129 35.48 -30.85 16.47
C THR A 129 36.91 -30.39 16.16
N TYR A 130 37.60 -31.06 15.24
CA TYR A 130 38.96 -30.73 14.82
C TYR A 130 39.01 -29.39 14.08
N ILE A 131 38.12 -29.14 13.11
CA ILE A 131 38.08 -27.87 12.37
C ILE A 131 37.73 -26.71 13.30
N LYS A 132 36.80 -26.91 14.24
CA LYS A 132 36.46 -25.89 15.23
C LYS A 132 37.64 -25.58 16.15
N GLY A 133 38.33 -26.61 16.66
CA GLY A 133 39.55 -26.41 17.45
C GLY A 133 40.70 -25.79 16.65
N PHE A 134 40.81 -26.12 15.36
CA PHE A 134 41.79 -25.51 14.46
C PHE A 134 41.49 -24.03 14.21
N GLN A 135 40.22 -23.66 14.02
CA GLN A 135 39.74 -22.28 13.91
C GLN A 135 40.12 -21.47 15.17
N GLU A 136 39.80 -22.00 16.35
CA GLU A 136 40.16 -21.38 17.64
C GLU A 136 41.70 -21.26 17.79
N SER A 137 42.47 -22.25 17.33
CA SER A 137 43.94 -22.19 17.39
C SER A 137 44.54 -21.17 16.40
N MET A 138 43.95 -21.00 15.23
CA MET A 138 44.39 -20.02 14.23
C MET A 138 44.04 -18.59 14.66
N GLU A 139 42.90 -18.40 15.34
CA GLU A 139 42.54 -17.15 16.01
C GLU A 139 43.54 -16.80 17.14
N SER A 140 44.11 -17.80 17.83
CA SER A 140 45.11 -17.57 18.90
C SER A 140 46.53 -17.26 18.43
N VAL A 141 46.90 -17.68 17.21
CA VAL A 141 48.24 -17.44 16.61
C VAL A 141 48.26 -16.16 15.77
N VAL A 142 47.10 -15.61 15.45
CA VAL A 142 46.94 -14.30 14.81
C VAL A 142 46.41 -13.32 15.87
N SER A 143 47.26 -12.99 16.85
CA SER A 143 47.03 -11.87 17.77
C SER A 143 47.22 -10.50 17.11
N ASP A 144 47.18 -10.41 15.79
CA ASP A 144 47.03 -9.19 15.04
C ASP A 144 46.35 -9.52 13.70
N LYS A 145 45.03 -9.27 13.69
CA LYS A 145 44.10 -9.29 12.54
C LYS A 145 43.51 -10.66 12.14
N PRO A 146 42.31 -10.96 12.66
CA PRO A 146 41.28 -11.61 11.86
C PRO A 146 39.94 -10.84 11.85
N PHE A 147 39.39 -10.73 10.64
CA PHE A 147 37.95 -10.84 10.28
C PHE A 147 36.88 -9.85 10.79
N LEU A 148 37.19 -8.95 11.73
CA LEU A 148 36.26 -7.87 12.14
C LEU A 148 36.40 -6.58 11.32
N TYR A 149 37.33 -6.52 10.36
CA TYR A 149 37.78 -5.24 9.79
C TYR A 149 37.03 -4.71 8.55
N TRP A 150 35.96 -5.37 8.09
CA TRP A 150 35.13 -4.84 6.99
C TRP A 150 33.68 -4.53 7.35
N HIS A 151 33.28 -4.68 8.61
CA HIS A 151 31.99 -4.18 9.11
C HIS A 151 32.09 -3.15 10.25
N GLU A 152 33.26 -2.93 10.86
CA GLU A 152 33.43 -1.97 11.97
C GLU A 152 34.40 -0.82 11.66
N LYS A 153 34.37 -0.31 10.43
CA LYS A 153 34.90 1.03 10.14
C LYS A 153 34.12 1.79 9.07
N LYS A 154 32.80 1.77 9.17
CA LYS A 154 32.12 3.07 9.22
C LYS A 154 32.13 3.42 10.69
N ASN A 155 32.98 4.35 11.12
CA ASN A 155 32.70 5.03 12.38
C ASN A 155 31.26 5.48 12.25
N LEU A 156 30.36 4.92 13.05
CA LEU A 156 29.08 5.53 13.30
C LEU A 156 29.43 6.87 13.93
N GLU A 157 29.65 7.90 13.11
CA GLU A 157 29.96 9.24 13.59
C GLU A 157 28.80 9.67 14.48
N LYS A 158 29.08 9.72 15.79
CA LYS A 158 28.11 10.11 16.80
C LYS A 158 27.42 11.38 16.31
N ILE A 159 26.10 11.42 16.40
CA ILE A 159 25.34 12.63 16.08
C ILE A 159 25.84 13.73 17.02
N THR A 160 26.34 14.82 16.44
CA THR A 160 26.88 15.96 17.19
C THR A 160 26.06 17.23 17.01
N HIS A 161 25.45 17.41 15.84
CA HIS A 161 24.63 18.58 15.52
C HIS A 161 23.28 18.15 14.95
N ALA A 162 22.21 18.68 15.54
CA ALA A 162 20.84 18.52 15.08
C ALA A 162 20.29 19.86 14.59
N LEU A 163 19.90 19.96 13.32
CA LEU A 163 19.20 21.11 12.78
C LEU A 163 17.69 20.91 12.87
N ILE A 164 17.01 21.72 13.67
CA ILE A 164 15.58 21.63 13.90
C ILE A 164 14.88 22.86 13.33
N SER A 165 14.00 22.66 12.36
CA SER A 165 13.16 23.71 11.76
C SER A 165 11.77 23.16 11.46
N VAL A 166 10.88 23.22 12.45
CA VAL A 166 9.53 22.65 12.35
C VAL A 166 8.47 23.75 12.34
N SER A 167 7.37 23.52 11.66
CA SER A 167 6.16 24.35 11.70
C SER A 167 5.21 23.86 12.79
N ASP A 168 4.89 22.56 12.77
CA ASP A 168 4.22 21.86 13.87
C ASP A 168 5.22 21.59 15.02
N LYS A 169 4.93 22.14 16.21
CA LYS A 169 5.78 22.00 17.41
C LYS A 169 5.45 20.78 18.26
N THR A 170 4.52 19.91 17.83
CA THR A 170 4.10 18.75 18.62
C THR A 170 5.30 17.88 19.00
N GLY A 171 5.51 17.70 20.30
CA GLY A 171 6.58 16.86 20.86
C GLY A 171 8.02 17.38 20.72
N ILE A 172 8.25 18.54 20.08
CA ILE A 172 9.62 18.96 19.72
C ILE A 172 10.48 19.34 20.92
N VAL A 173 9.87 19.91 21.97
CA VAL A 173 10.58 20.32 23.19
C VAL A 173 11.19 19.10 23.89
N ASP A 174 10.38 18.06 24.10
CA ASP A 174 10.83 16.84 24.77
C ASP A 174 11.89 16.11 23.94
N PHE A 175 11.70 16.06 22.62
CA PHE A 175 12.70 15.50 21.72
C PHE A 175 14.03 16.25 21.81
N ALA A 176 14.02 17.59 21.74
CA ALA A 176 15.23 18.41 21.80
C ALA A 176 15.95 18.32 23.16
N LYS A 177 15.23 18.22 24.28
CA LYS A 177 15.82 17.98 25.60
C LYS A 177 16.61 16.67 25.65
N LYS A 178 16.03 15.58 25.13
CA LYS A 178 16.71 14.28 25.06
C LYS A 178 17.97 14.32 24.18
N LEU A 179 17.98 15.13 23.11
CA LEU A 179 19.19 15.36 22.32
C LEU A 179 20.28 16.07 23.13
N GLN A 180 19.92 17.10 23.90
CA GLN A 180 20.86 17.84 24.74
C GLN A 180 21.46 16.97 25.86
N GLU A 181 20.67 16.08 26.45
CA GLU A 181 21.17 15.09 27.43
C GLU A 181 22.28 14.19 26.84
N LYS A 182 22.35 14.05 25.51
CA LYS A 182 23.41 13.33 24.79
C LYS A 182 24.56 14.21 24.31
N ASN A 183 24.55 15.48 24.70
CA ASN A 183 25.48 16.53 24.27
C ASN A 183 25.41 16.80 22.76
N ILE A 184 24.23 16.64 22.17
CA ILE A 184 23.97 17.00 20.77
C ILE A 184 23.60 18.49 20.73
N LYS A 185 24.33 19.26 19.92
CA LYS A 185 24.08 20.69 19.75
C LYS A 185 22.85 20.89 18.87
N VAL A 186 21.89 21.68 19.35
CA VAL A 186 20.69 22.01 18.60
C VAL A 186 20.90 23.32 17.84
N LEU A 187 20.87 23.24 16.51
CA LEU A 187 20.77 24.38 15.61
C LEU A 187 19.30 24.62 15.30
N SER A 188 18.82 25.86 15.33
CA SER A 188 17.43 26.16 14.94
C SER A 188 17.28 27.57 14.39
N THR A 189 16.09 27.87 13.89
CA THR A 189 15.78 29.13 13.20
C THR A 189 14.44 29.73 13.68
N GLY A 190 14.37 31.05 13.70
CA GLY A 190 13.16 31.84 13.87
C GLY A 190 12.24 31.36 15.01
N GLY A 191 10.98 31.08 14.67
CA GLY A 191 9.96 30.66 15.64
C GLY A 191 10.26 29.34 16.35
N THR A 192 11.03 28.43 15.73
CA THR A 192 11.43 27.17 16.39
C THR A 192 12.48 27.43 17.46
N ALA A 193 13.50 28.23 17.15
CA ALA A 193 14.53 28.61 18.12
C ALA A 193 13.92 29.32 19.33
N LYS A 194 13.01 30.28 19.09
CA LYS A 194 12.29 30.97 20.15
C LYS A 194 11.50 30.00 21.05
N HIS A 195 10.71 29.11 20.44
CA HIS A 195 9.90 28.14 21.18
C HIS A 195 10.75 27.20 22.05
N LEU A 196 11.89 26.72 21.53
CA LEU A 196 12.82 25.86 22.26
C LEU A 196 13.49 26.60 23.43
N ASN A 197 13.99 27.82 23.19
CA ASN A 197 14.61 28.65 24.23
C ASN A 197 13.64 28.98 25.37
N GLU A 198 12.38 29.30 25.07
CA GLU A 198 11.33 29.55 26.07
C GLU A 198 11.07 28.34 26.99
N HIS A 199 11.39 27.13 26.53
CA HIS A 199 11.22 25.88 27.28
C HIS A 199 12.52 25.32 27.86
N GLY A 200 13.57 26.14 27.89
CA GLY A 200 14.85 25.83 28.52
C GLY A 200 15.77 24.93 27.69
N VAL A 201 15.54 24.81 26.38
CA VAL A 201 16.45 24.13 25.45
C VAL A 201 17.40 25.17 24.87
N GLU A 202 18.67 25.09 25.23
CA GLU A 202 19.73 25.90 24.59
C GLU A 202 19.85 25.65 23.08
N VAL A 203 19.69 26.70 22.28
CA VAL A 203 19.75 26.65 20.82
C VAL A 203 20.87 27.54 20.30
N VAL A 204 21.64 27.04 19.34
CA VAL A 204 22.50 27.86 18.50
C VAL A 204 21.66 28.39 17.33
N ASP A 205 21.57 29.70 17.21
CA ASP A 205 20.83 30.33 16.11
C ASP A 205 21.51 30.02 14.76
N ILE A 206 20.71 29.73 13.74
CA ILE A 206 21.21 29.52 12.38
C ILE A 206 21.95 30.75 11.84
N GLU A 207 21.57 31.96 12.24
CA GLU A 207 22.27 33.19 11.86
C GLU A 207 23.70 33.21 12.42
N GLN A 208 23.86 32.77 13.68
CA GLN A 208 25.16 32.63 14.34
C GLN A 208 25.99 31.51 13.70
N TYR A 209 25.36 30.39 13.34
CA TYR A 209 26.04 29.28 12.68
C TYR A 209 26.54 29.68 11.28
N THR A 210 25.70 30.38 10.51
CA THR A 210 26.01 30.76 9.13
C THR A 210 26.86 32.03 9.02
N ASN A 211 26.80 32.93 10.00
CA ASN A 211 27.20 34.35 9.91
C ASN A 211 26.44 35.09 8.80
N PHE A 212 25.15 34.79 8.64
CA PHE A 212 24.30 35.39 7.63
C PHE A 212 22.89 35.67 8.21
N PRO A 213 22.35 36.89 8.09
CA PRO A 213 21.06 37.23 8.68
C PRO A 213 19.89 36.67 7.87
N GLU A 214 18.73 36.55 8.50
CA GLU A 214 17.45 36.34 7.81
C GLU A 214 17.15 37.49 6.84
N MET A 215 16.71 37.17 5.62
CA MET A 215 16.36 38.16 4.59
C MET A 215 14.98 37.91 3.96
N MET A 216 14.43 38.96 3.33
CA MET A 216 13.18 38.91 2.56
C MET A 216 12.00 38.36 3.38
N ASN A 217 11.79 38.91 4.58
CA ASN A 217 10.77 38.48 5.54
C ASN A 217 10.79 36.98 5.83
N GLY A 218 11.98 36.39 5.81
CA GLY A 218 12.19 35.01 6.18
C GLY A 218 12.15 33.99 5.05
N ARG A 219 12.03 34.43 3.81
CA ARG A 219 12.15 33.56 2.63
C ARG A 219 13.57 32.99 2.47
N ILE A 220 14.60 33.71 2.93
CA ILE A 220 15.99 33.27 2.88
C ILE A 220 16.55 33.21 4.30
N LYS A 221 16.65 31.99 4.85
CA LYS A 221 17.27 31.70 6.15
C LYS A 221 18.30 30.58 6.04
N THR A 222 17.87 29.41 5.58
CA THR A 222 18.64 28.16 5.60
C THR A 222 19.29 27.81 4.27
N ILE A 223 18.97 28.56 3.19
CA ILE A 223 19.59 28.42 1.87
C ILE A 223 21.01 29.02 1.93
N ASN A 224 21.91 28.28 2.57
CA ASN A 224 23.28 28.71 2.81
C ASN A 224 24.26 27.55 2.60
N PRO A 225 25.43 27.77 1.96
CA PRO A 225 26.43 26.73 1.75
C PRO A 225 26.94 26.07 3.02
N LYS A 226 26.98 26.76 4.17
CA LYS A 226 27.37 26.12 5.45
C LYS A 226 26.33 25.11 5.92
N VAL A 227 25.03 25.42 5.76
CA VAL A 227 23.95 24.50 6.13
C VAL A 227 23.93 23.31 5.17
N HIS A 228 23.82 23.56 3.87
CA HIS A 228 23.74 22.49 2.89
C HIS A 228 25.05 21.72 2.75
N GLY A 229 26.22 22.36 2.93
CA GLY A 229 27.50 21.68 2.99
C GLY A 229 27.63 20.79 4.22
N GLY A 230 27.15 21.24 5.38
CA GLY A 230 27.10 20.42 6.60
C GLY A 230 26.22 19.18 6.46
N ILE A 231 25.14 19.28 5.68
CA ILE A 231 24.20 18.18 5.40
C ILE A 231 24.70 17.26 4.28
N LEU A 232 25.17 17.80 3.15
CA LEU A 232 25.45 17.04 1.92
C LEU A 232 26.85 16.45 1.85
N ALA A 233 27.80 16.95 2.66
CA ALA A 233 29.17 16.45 2.60
C ALA A 233 29.22 14.97 2.99
N ARG A 234 29.82 14.17 2.12
CA ARG A 234 30.10 12.75 2.36
C ARG A 234 31.27 12.70 3.33
N ARG A 235 31.05 12.20 4.54
CA ARG A 235 31.99 12.38 5.66
C ARG A 235 33.38 11.83 5.35
N GLU A 236 33.46 10.74 4.60
CA GLU A 236 34.74 10.13 4.22
C GLU A 236 35.48 10.87 3.08
N GLN A 237 34.76 11.56 2.19
CA GLN A 237 35.34 12.09 0.95
C GLN A 237 35.54 13.61 0.98
N ASP A 238 34.65 14.32 1.67
CA ASP A 238 34.56 15.78 1.58
C ASP A 238 35.11 16.48 2.85
N PHE A 239 35.66 15.71 3.80
CA PHE A 239 36.14 16.23 5.10
C PHE A 239 37.18 17.35 4.97
N GLU A 240 38.16 17.20 4.09
CA GLU A 240 39.19 18.24 3.86
C GLU A 240 38.57 19.55 3.34
N VAL A 241 37.55 19.43 2.48
CA VAL A 241 36.81 20.58 1.95
C VAL A 241 35.98 21.24 3.05
N MET A 242 35.29 20.45 3.88
CA MET A 242 34.55 20.95 5.04
C MET A 242 35.45 21.73 6.00
N GLN A 243 36.63 21.18 6.33
CA GLN A 243 37.61 21.87 7.19
C GLN A 243 38.11 23.16 6.56
N LYS A 244 38.50 23.13 5.28
CA LYS A 244 39.03 24.31 4.56
C LYS A 244 38.06 25.50 4.61
N TYR A 245 36.76 25.23 4.52
CA TYR A 245 35.72 26.27 4.52
C TYR A 245 35.02 26.45 5.86
N ASN A 246 35.53 25.83 6.94
CA ASN A 246 34.92 25.86 8.27
C ASN A 246 33.42 25.53 8.25
N ILE A 247 33.09 24.40 7.65
CA ILE A 247 31.72 23.87 7.56
C ILE A 247 31.58 22.74 8.58
N PRO A 248 30.94 22.96 9.73
CA PRO A 248 30.68 21.88 10.68
C PRO A 248 29.66 20.88 10.12
N PRO A 249 29.75 19.59 10.48
CA PRO A 249 28.76 18.60 10.09
C PRO A 249 27.38 18.90 10.70
N ILE A 250 26.32 18.54 9.99
CA ILE A 250 24.94 18.43 10.49
C ILE A 250 24.52 16.98 10.30
N ASP A 251 24.25 16.28 11.40
CA ASP A 251 24.11 14.81 11.44
C ASP A 251 22.64 14.37 11.60
N LEU A 252 21.82 15.27 12.13
CA LEU A 252 20.38 15.10 12.29
C LEU A 252 19.65 16.33 11.75
N VAL A 253 18.67 16.13 10.88
CA VAL A 253 17.82 17.19 10.33
C VAL A 253 16.36 16.88 10.66
N VAL A 254 15.70 17.77 11.38
CA VAL A 254 14.30 17.63 11.80
C VAL A 254 13.50 18.79 11.24
N VAL A 255 12.69 18.52 10.23
CA VAL A 255 11.94 19.54 9.49
C VAL A 255 10.55 19.03 9.17
N ASN A 256 9.51 19.79 9.54
CA ASN A 256 8.18 19.61 8.97
C ASN A 256 7.75 20.93 8.30
N LEU A 257 7.13 20.79 7.13
CA LEU A 257 6.89 21.89 6.20
C LEU A 257 5.74 22.79 6.67
N TYR A 258 5.64 23.98 6.08
CA TYR A 258 4.43 24.79 6.24
C TYR A 258 3.19 24.00 5.81
N PRO A 259 2.05 24.15 6.50
CA PRO A 259 0.87 23.35 6.26
C PRO A 259 0.10 23.85 5.03
N PHE A 260 0.74 23.81 3.86
CA PHE A 260 0.19 24.32 2.59
C PHE A 260 -1.18 23.71 2.28
N GLN A 261 -1.30 22.38 2.37
CA GLN A 261 -2.57 21.68 2.15
C GLN A 261 -3.68 22.14 3.12
N ALA A 262 -3.34 22.41 4.38
CA ALA A 262 -4.33 22.91 5.34
C ALA A 262 -4.68 24.38 5.07
N THR A 263 -3.75 25.15 4.52
CA THR A 263 -3.96 26.57 4.15
C THR A 263 -4.93 26.66 2.97
N ILE A 264 -4.69 25.92 1.89
CA ILE A 264 -5.57 25.94 0.70
C ILE A 264 -6.93 25.30 0.93
N ALA A 265 -7.08 24.50 2.00
CA ALA A 265 -8.36 23.93 2.41
C ALA A 265 -9.27 24.94 3.15
N GLN A 266 -8.74 26.11 3.54
CA GLN A 266 -9.54 27.17 4.16
C GLN A 266 -10.40 27.87 3.11
N ALA A 267 -11.68 28.05 3.40
CA ALA A 267 -12.65 28.62 2.46
C ALA A 267 -12.34 30.07 2.05
N ASP A 268 -11.60 30.81 2.88
CA ASP A 268 -11.20 32.20 2.68
C ASP A 268 -9.73 32.35 2.24
N CYS A 269 -9.06 31.25 1.87
CA CYS A 269 -7.68 31.29 1.40
C CYS A 269 -7.56 32.07 0.08
N THR A 270 -6.77 33.15 0.10
CA THR A 270 -6.41 33.93 -1.08
C THR A 270 -5.21 33.32 -1.81
N PRO A 271 -5.06 33.55 -3.13
CA PRO A 271 -3.87 33.12 -3.87
C PRO A 271 -2.57 33.62 -3.24
N GLU A 272 -2.56 34.85 -2.71
CA GLU A 272 -1.41 35.44 -2.04
C GLU A 272 -1.05 34.68 -0.75
N GLN A 273 -2.05 34.31 0.06
CA GLN A 273 -1.84 33.51 1.27
C GLN A 273 -1.31 32.11 0.93
N ALA A 274 -1.82 31.48 -0.14
CA ALA A 274 -1.31 30.20 -0.61
C ALA A 274 0.16 30.31 -1.02
N ILE A 275 0.51 31.33 -1.83
CA ILE A 275 1.88 31.57 -2.31
C ILE A 275 2.87 31.79 -1.15
N GLU A 276 2.50 32.57 -0.13
CA GLU A 276 3.37 32.79 1.03
C GLU A 276 3.56 31.53 1.90
N ASN A 277 2.65 30.55 1.82
CA ASN A 277 2.76 29.28 2.54
C ASN A 277 3.52 28.19 1.77
N ILE A 278 4.13 28.53 0.62
CA ILE A 278 5.05 27.64 -0.09
C ILE A 278 6.43 27.73 0.57
N ASP A 279 6.84 26.64 1.23
CA ASP A 279 8.14 26.52 1.87
C ASP A 279 9.23 26.20 0.84
N ILE A 280 10.32 26.95 0.85
CA ILE A 280 11.48 26.76 -0.01
C ILE A 280 12.63 26.10 0.77
N GLY A 281 12.91 26.60 1.98
CA GLY A 281 14.04 26.15 2.79
C GLY A 281 13.82 24.75 3.35
N GLY A 282 12.61 24.44 3.79
CA GLY A 282 12.22 23.15 4.33
C GLY A 282 12.47 22.00 3.35
N PRO A 283 11.86 22.01 2.14
CA PRO A 283 12.07 20.96 1.15
C PRO A 283 13.54 20.86 0.70
N ALA A 284 14.26 21.98 0.60
CA ALA A 284 15.69 21.96 0.25
C ALA A 284 16.53 21.22 1.30
N MET A 285 16.31 21.48 2.60
CA MET A 285 17.00 20.80 3.70
C MET A 285 16.63 19.31 3.77
N LEU A 286 15.33 19.00 3.66
CA LEU A 286 14.81 17.64 3.68
C LEU A 286 15.41 16.80 2.56
N ARG A 287 15.38 17.28 1.31
CA ARG A 287 15.94 16.58 0.15
C ARG A 287 17.46 16.43 0.26
N ALA A 288 18.15 17.43 0.80
CA ALA A 288 19.59 17.35 1.04
C ALA A 288 19.94 16.25 2.06
N ALA A 289 19.22 16.19 3.18
CA ALA A 289 19.44 15.21 4.23
C ALA A 289 19.08 13.79 3.76
N ALA A 290 17.93 13.63 3.09
CA ALA A 290 17.50 12.34 2.54
C ALA A 290 18.46 11.83 1.45
N LYS A 291 18.99 12.72 0.59
CA LYS A 291 20.03 12.36 -0.38
C LYS A 291 21.28 11.81 0.31
N ASN A 292 21.68 12.41 1.44
CA ASN A 292 22.86 12.02 2.20
C ASN A 292 22.55 11.11 3.41
N HIS A 293 21.51 10.27 3.32
CA HIS A 293 21.11 9.35 4.40
C HIS A 293 22.19 8.35 4.82
N GLN A 294 23.25 8.22 4.02
CA GLN A 294 24.43 7.46 4.41
C GLN A 294 25.03 7.99 5.74
N ASP A 295 25.02 9.31 5.91
CA ASP A 295 25.67 10.03 7.02
C ASP A 295 24.69 10.86 7.87
N VAL A 296 23.51 11.19 7.34
CA VAL A 296 22.56 12.12 7.99
C VAL A 296 21.22 11.44 8.29
N THR A 297 20.78 11.55 9.54
CA THR A 297 19.41 11.18 9.93
C THR A 297 18.46 12.32 9.58
N VAL A 298 17.38 12.04 8.85
CA VAL A 298 16.33 13.02 8.54
C VAL A 298 15.03 12.63 9.23
N ILE A 299 14.29 13.59 9.78
CA ILE A 299 12.97 13.37 10.36
C ILE A 299 12.01 14.41 9.80
N VAL A 300 10.92 13.93 9.18
CA VAL A 300 9.86 14.77 8.61
C VAL A 300 8.57 14.78 9.42
N ASP A 301 8.45 13.87 10.40
CA ASP A 301 7.22 13.57 11.12
C ASP A 301 7.52 13.29 12.60
N ASN A 302 6.70 13.83 13.49
CA ASN A 302 6.90 13.71 14.94
C ASN A 302 6.75 12.26 15.45
N THR A 303 6.08 11.39 14.71
CA THR A 303 5.91 9.97 15.06
C THR A 303 7.23 9.20 15.07
N ASP A 304 8.26 9.66 14.36
CA ASP A 304 9.58 9.02 14.32
C ASP A 304 10.53 9.48 15.45
N TYR A 305 10.15 10.50 16.24
CA TYR A 305 11.00 11.06 17.30
C TYR A 305 11.46 10.00 18.30
N GLN A 306 10.54 9.17 18.77
CA GLN A 306 10.85 8.18 19.80
C GLN A 306 11.81 7.10 19.27
N THR A 307 11.55 6.58 18.06
CA THR A 307 12.43 5.60 17.41
C THR A 307 13.86 6.12 17.26
N VAL A 308 14.04 7.37 16.81
CA VAL A 308 15.38 7.95 16.65
C VAL A 308 16.08 8.14 17.98
N ILE A 309 15.37 8.60 19.02
CA ILE A 309 15.94 8.72 20.37
C ILE A 309 16.37 7.35 20.92
N ASP A 310 15.57 6.32 20.72
CA ASP A 310 15.87 4.96 21.21
C ASP A 310 17.13 4.40 20.54
N GLU A 311 17.29 4.61 19.23
CA GLU A 311 18.56 4.27 18.55
C GLU A 311 19.74 5.08 19.09
N ILE A 312 19.62 6.41 19.21
CA ILE A 312 20.68 7.26 19.78
C ILE A 312 21.08 6.79 21.18
N ASN A 313 20.11 6.37 22.00
CA ASN A 313 20.36 5.86 23.35
C ASN A 313 21.12 4.53 23.36
N THR A 314 20.80 3.64 22.43
CA THR A 314 21.30 2.24 22.42
C THR A 314 22.56 2.06 21.57
N LEU A 315 22.76 2.92 20.56
CA LEU A 315 23.82 2.80 19.56
C LEU A 315 24.88 3.90 19.71
N GLN A 316 25.28 4.16 20.96
CA GLN A 316 26.37 5.10 21.30
C GLN A 316 26.21 6.52 20.70
N GLY A 317 24.97 6.99 20.57
CA GLY A 317 24.66 8.32 20.05
C GLY A 317 24.48 8.41 18.53
N ASN A 318 24.15 7.30 17.85
CA ASN A 318 23.89 7.27 16.41
C ASN A 318 22.61 6.48 16.05
N THR A 319 22.29 6.42 14.76
CA THR A 319 21.22 5.64 14.15
C THR A 319 21.77 4.55 13.23
N THR A 320 20.93 3.58 12.88
CA THR A 320 21.27 2.57 11.88
C THR A 320 21.14 3.11 10.46
N LEU A 321 21.89 2.53 9.50
CA LEU A 321 21.70 2.85 8.08
C LEU A 321 20.29 2.48 7.61
N GLU A 322 19.73 1.39 8.12
CA GLU A 322 18.36 0.96 7.82
C GLU A 322 17.34 2.04 8.19
N THR A 323 17.41 2.57 9.42
CA THR A 323 16.54 3.66 9.87
C THR A 323 16.73 4.91 9.02
N ARG A 324 17.96 5.30 8.70
CA ARG A 324 18.20 6.47 7.83
C ARG A 324 17.64 6.28 6.42
N THR A 325 17.81 5.10 5.82
CA THR A 325 17.25 4.77 4.50
C THR A 325 15.72 4.83 4.51
N ARG A 326 15.07 4.25 5.53
CA ARG A 326 13.61 4.32 5.70
C ARG A 326 13.12 5.77 5.81
N LEU A 327 13.78 6.57 6.65
CA LEU A 327 13.43 7.97 6.87
C LEU A 327 13.69 8.85 5.64
N ALA A 328 14.73 8.53 4.86
CA ALA A 328 15.00 9.20 3.60
C ALA A 328 13.92 8.93 2.55
N LEU A 329 13.46 7.68 2.42
CA LEU A 329 12.32 7.33 1.58
C LEU A 329 11.07 8.11 2.00
N LYS A 330 10.71 8.06 3.29
CA LYS A 330 9.57 8.82 3.85
C LYS A 330 9.67 10.32 3.55
N THR A 331 10.88 10.87 3.57
CA THR A 331 11.13 12.29 3.26
C THR A 331 10.91 12.61 1.78
N PHE A 332 11.33 11.74 0.86
CA PHE A 332 11.05 11.93 -0.56
C PHE A 332 9.57 11.75 -0.90
N GLU A 333 8.88 10.81 -0.26
CA GLU A 333 7.42 10.67 -0.37
C GLU A 333 6.69 11.94 0.12
N HIS A 334 7.11 12.48 1.27
CA HIS A 334 6.54 13.71 1.82
C HIS A 334 6.73 14.93 0.89
N THR A 335 7.93 15.10 0.34
CA THR A 335 8.22 16.23 -0.57
C THR A 335 7.52 16.07 -1.93
N ALA A 336 7.39 14.84 -2.44
CA ALA A 336 6.58 14.57 -3.63
C ALA A 336 5.10 14.89 -3.40
N GLN A 337 4.56 14.56 -2.23
CA GLN A 337 3.21 14.96 -1.84
C GLN A 337 3.05 16.48 -1.76
N TYR A 338 4.01 17.17 -1.16
CA TYR A 338 3.99 18.62 -0.99
C TYR A 338 4.00 19.36 -2.33
N ASP A 339 4.95 19.03 -3.21
CA ASP A 339 5.06 19.67 -4.53
C ASP A 339 3.86 19.33 -5.42
N GLY A 340 3.34 18.09 -5.34
CA GLY A 340 2.13 17.68 -6.05
C GLY A 340 0.89 18.48 -5.63
N ALA A 341 0.75 18.80 -4.34
CA ALA A 341 -0.34 19.63 -3.85
C ALA A 341 -0.24 21.08 -4.36
N ILE A 342 0.98 21.64 -4.40
CA ILE A 342 1.23 22.97 -4.96
C ILE A 342 0.89 23.00 -6.46
N ALA A 343 1.36 22.00 -7.21
CA ALA A 343 1.09 21.90 -8.64
C ALA A 343 -0.40 21.76 -8.95
N ASN A 344 -1.12 20.94 -8.17
CA ASN A 344 -2.57 20.79 -8.32
C ASN A 344 -3.30 22.11 -8.06
N TYR A 345 -2.92 22.88 -7.03
CA TYR A 345 -3.56 24.15 -6.68
C TYR A 345 -3.26 25.26 -7.70
N LEU A 346 -1.98 25.47 -8.04
CA LEU A 346 -1.59 26.54 -8.96
C LEU A 346 -1.98 26.27 -10.42
N GLY A 347 -2.19 25.00 -10.77
CA GLY A 347 -2.52 24.58 -12.13
C GLY A 347 -4.01 24.42 -12.41
N GLN A 348 -4.91 24.76 -11.47
CA GLN A 348 -6.36 24.66 -11.68
C GLN A 348 -6.84 25.65 -12.75
N GLU A 349 -7.65 25.14 -13.69
CA GLU A 349 -8.29 25.92 -14.74
C GLU A 349 -9.76 26.25 -14.39
N GLU A 350 -10.43 27.03 -15.25
CA GLU A 350 -11.84 27.41 -15.07
C GLU A 350 -12.80 26.20 -14.97
N ASP A 351 -12.42 25.06 -15.54
CA ASP A 351 -13.19 23.81 -15.47
C ASP A 351 -12.99 23.03 -14.16
N GLY A 352 -12.13 23.52 -13.25
CA GLY A 352 -11.83 22.91 -11.95
C GLY A 352 -10.73 21.84 -11.97
N PHE A 353 -10.19 21.49 -13.14
CA PHE A 353 -9.14 20.49 -13.27
C PHE A 353 -7.75 21.14 -13.45
N SER A 354 -6.72 20.45 -12.98
CA SER A 354 -5.34 20.93 -13.10
C SER A 354 -4.66 20.44 -14.38
N HIS A 355 -3.76 21.25 -14.95
CA HIS A 355 -2.94 20.87 -16.12
C HIS A 355 -2.18 19.54 -15.93
N THR A 356 -1.75 19.28 -14.69
CA THR A 356 -1.11 18.02 -14.28
C THR A 356 -1.79 17.51 -13.03
N ILE A 357 -2.27 16.28 -13.06
CA ILE A 357 -2.92 15.66 -11.90
C ILE A 357 -1.91 14.88 -11.06
N ASN A 358 -1.71 15.30 -9.81
CA ASN A 358 -0.82 14.66 -8.86
C ASN A 358 -1.64 13.99 -7.76
N LEU A 359 -1.70 12.66 -7.79
CA LEU A 359 -2.43 11.85 -6.80
C LEU A 359 -1.45 11.17 -5.85
N GLN A 360 -1.79 11.11 -4.56
CA GLN A 360 -0.96 10.52 -3.53
C GLN A 360 -1.79 9.56 -2.69
N PHE A 361 -1.37 8.30 -2.65
CA PHE A 361 -2.01 7.25 -1.84
C PHE A 361 -0.97 6.47 -1.05
N ASN A 362 -1.33 6.07 0.15
CA ASN A 362 -0.50 5.28 1.05
C ASN A 362 -0.87 3.81 0.93
N LYS A 363 0.12 2.93 0.67
CA LYS A 363 -0.12 1.49 0.62
C LYS A 363 -0.47 0.98 2.01
N THR A 364 -1.60 0.28 2.14
CA THR A 364 -2.03 -0.33 3.41
C THR A 364 -1.88 -1.84 3.40
N GLN A 365 -2.07 -2.48 2.24
CA GLN A 365 -2.07 -3.93 2.15
C GLN A 365 -1.56 -4.41 0.78
N SER A 366 -0.69 -5.42 0.77
CA SER A 366 -0.44 -6.23 -0.43
C SER A 366 -1.59 -7.22 -0.59
N MET A 367 -2.21 -7.27 -1.76
CA MET A 367 -3.33 -8.19 -2.02
C MET A 367 -2.81 -9.53 -2.51
N ARG A 368 -3.52 -10.60 -2.15
CA ARG A 368 -3.17 -11.97 -2.58
C ARG A 368 -3.06 -12.08 -4.11
N TYR A 369 -3.96 -11.42 -4.83
CA TYR A 369 -3.99 -11.23 -6.27
C TYR A 369 -4.97 -10.09 -6.61
N GLY A 370 -5.02 -9.67 -7.88
CA GLY A 370 -5.94 -8.65 -8.41
C GLY A 370 -7.35 -9.21 -8.65
N GLU A 371 -8.00 -8.82 -9.75
CA GLU A 371 -9.30 -9.40 -10.11
C GLU A 371 -9.20 -10.92 -10.34
N ASN A 372 -8.04 -11.37 -10.87
CA ASN A 372 -7.76 -12.76 -11.20
C ASN A 372 -6.44 -13.25 -10.55
N PRO A 373 -6.30 -14.56 -10.24
CA PRO A 373 -5.15 -15.11 -9.52
C PRO A 373 -3.76 -14.84 -10.11
N HIS A 374 -3.66 -14.63 -11.42
CA HIS A 374 -2.39 -14.38 -12.11
C HIS A 374 -1.95 -12.90 -12.08
N GLN A 375 -2.79 -12.01 -11.54
CA GLN A 375 -2.52 -10.58 -11.44
C GLN A 375 -2.06 -10.25 -10.01
N SER A 376 -0.94 -9.55 -9.84
CA SER A 376 -0.55 -9.01 -8.53
C SER A 376 -1.34 -7.72 -8.23
N ALA A 377 -1.63 -7.46 -6.95
CA ALA A 377 -2.34 -6.24 -6.56
C ALA A 377 -1.93 -5.74 -5.16
N ALA A 378 -2.30 -4.50 -4.86
CA ALA A 378 -2.16 -3.87 -3.56
C ALA A 378 -3.29 -2.86 -3.36
N PHE A 379 -3.63 -2.59 -2.11
CA PHE A 379 -4.59 -1.57 -1.72
C PHE A 379 -3.87 -0.37 -1.13
N TYR A 380 -4.32 0.80 -1.58
CA TYR A 380 -3.81 2.08 -1.17
C TYR A 380 -4.98 2.95 -0.70
N ILE A 381 -4.72 3.82 0.27
CA ILE A 381 -5.71 4.74 0.82
C ILE A 381 -5.23 6.17 0.70
N GLU A 382 -6.17 7.12 0.65
CA GLU A 382 -5.84 8.53 0.77
C GLU A 382 -5.38 8.85 2.20
N LYS A 383 -4.55 9.87 2.35
CA LYS A 383 -4.08 10.33 3.66
C LYS A 383 -5.21 10.96 4.48
N ASN A 384 -6.10 11.70 3.82
CA ASN A 384 -7.15 12.48 4.45
C ASN A 384 -8.52 11.90 4.07
N ILE A 385 -8.94 10.85 4.77
CA ILE A 385 -10.27 10.28 4.58
C ILE A 385 -11.28 11.17 5.33
N THR A 386 -12.26 11.72 4.61
CA THR A 386 -13.25 12.67 5.15
C THR A 386 -14.61 12.05 5.46
N GLU A 387 -14.85 10.82 5.02
CA GLU A 387 -16.11 10.09 5.23
C GLU A 387 -15.88 8.62 5.56
N ALA A 388 -16.83 8.00 6.28
CA ALA A 388 -16.81 6.56 6.54
C ALA A 388 -16.88 5.80 5.21
N CYS A 389 -15.91 4.94 4.91
CA CYS A 389 -15.82 4.19 3.65
C CYS A 389 -15.13 2.82 3.86
N VAL A 390 -14.96 2.04 2.80
CA VAL A 390 -14.21 0.78 2.88
C VAL A 390 -12.76 1.01 3.32
N ALA A 391 -12.12 2.06 2.81
CA ALA A 391 -10.75 2.42 3.15
C ALA A 391 -10.53 2.78 4.64
N SER A 392 -11.54 3.31 5.33
CA SER A 392 -11.49 3.60 6.76
C SER A 392 -12.01 2.45 7.64
N SER A 393 -12.45 1.35 7.04
CA SER A 393 -13.11 0.27 7.77
C SER A 393 -12.12 -0.57 8.58
N ARG A 394 -12.56 -1.02 9.76
CA ARG A 394 -11.85 -1.99 10.59
C ARG A 394 -12.40 -3.38 10.32
N GLN A 395 -11.52 -4.30 9.93
CA GLN A 395 -11.87 -5.71 9.84
C GLN A 395 -11.86 -6.36 11.24
N CYS A 396 -13.03 -6.77 11.71
CA CYS A 396 -13.23 -7.36 13.04
C CYS A 396 -13.04 -8.88 13.07
N GLN A 397 -13.23 -9.55 11.92
CA GLN A 397 -13.08 -11.00 11.74
C GLN A 397 -12.80 -11.30 10.28
N GLY A 398 -12.27 -12.50 10.00
CA GLY A 398 -12.30 -13.11 8.68
C GLY A 398 -10.92 -13.32 8.09
N LYS A 399 -10.88 -13.90 6.90
CA LYS A 399 -9.67 -13.93 6.07
C LYS A 399 -9.33 -12.53 5.58
N GLU A 400 -8.11 -12.32 5.11
CA GLU A 400 -7.77 -11.09 4.39
C GLU A 400 -8.76 -10.80 3.25
N MET A 401 -9.06 -9.52 3.06
CA MET A 401 -9.87 -9.03 1.93
C MET A 401 -9.13 -9.30 0.61
N SER A 402 -9.86 -9.78 -0.40
CA SER A 402 -9.35 -9.84 -1.78
C SER A 402 -9.62 -8.52 -2.53
N TYR A 403 -9.02 -8.35 -3.71
CA TYR A 403 -9.28 -7.22 -4.60
C TYR A 403 -10.79 -7.06 -4.89
N ASN A 404 -11.45 -8.15 -5.31
CA ASN A 404 -12.88 -8.13 -5.61
C ASN A 404 -13.72 -7.89 -4.36
N ASN A 405 -13.29 -8.37 -3.19
CA ASN A 405 -14.00 -8.08 -1.94
C ASN A 405 -13.99 -6.59 -1.61
N MET A 406 -12.87 -5.89 -1.84
CA MET A 406 -12.80 -4.44 -1.62
C MET A 406 -13.74 -3.69 -2.58
N ALA A 407 -13.70 -4.01 -3.87
CA ALA A 407 -14.54 -3.36 -4.88
C ALA A 407 -16.04 -3.62 -4.66
N ASP A 408 -16.43 -4.86 -4.36
CA ASP A 408 -17.83 -5.21 -4.11
C ASP A 408 -18.35 -4.63 -2.79
N ALA A 409 -17.50 -4.56 -1.75
CA ALA A 409 -17.86 -3.92 -0.48
C ALA A 409 -18.08 -2.42 -0.65
N ASP A 410 -17.29 -1.76 -1.50
CA ASP A 410 -17.45 -0.33 -1.79
C ASP A 410 -18.75 -0.08 -2.56
N ALA A 411 -19.02 -0.88 -3.60
CA ALA A 411 -20.28 -0.82 -4.34
C ALA A 411 -21.51 -1.04 -3.44
N ALA A 412 -21.44 -1.99 -2.51
CA ALA A 412 -22.51 -2.27 -1.55
C ALA A 412 -22.70 -1.11 -0.56
N LEU A 413 -21.61 -0.56 -0.03
CA LEU A 413 -21.63 0.53 0.95
C LEU A 413 -22.18 1.82 0.34
N GLU A 414 -21.74 2.20 -0.86
CA GLU A 414 -22.20 3.41 -1.54
C GLU A 414 -23.66 3.30 -1.99
N CYS A 415 -24.13 2.10 -2.35
CA CYS A 415 -25.54 1.86 -2.62
C CYS A 415 -26.38 2.02 -1.33
N VAL A 416 -25.99 1.37 -0.23
CA VAL A 416 -26.78 1.41 1.02
C VAL A 416 -26.81 2.80 1.64
N ARG A 417 -25.77 3.62 1.42
CA ARG A 417 -25.68 5.03 1.83
C ARG A 417 -26.79 5.90 1.23
N SER A 418 -27.37 5.52 0.10
CA SER A 418 -28.43 6.30 -0.57
C SER A 418 -29.78 6.32 0.19
N PHE A 419 -29.89 5.53 1.26
CA PHE A 419 -31.11 5.35 2.03
C PHE A 419 -30.98 5.91 3.45
N ASN A 420 -32.02 6.62 3.89
CA ASN A 420 -32.11 7.15 5.24
C ASN A 420 -32.72 6.12 6.19
N GLU A 421 -33.71 5.36 5.74
CA GLU A 421 -34.38 4.28 6.45
C GLU A 421 -33.45 3.08 6.65
N PRO A 422 -33.66 2.22 7.67
CA PRO A 422 -32.92 0.97 7.79
C PRO A 422 -32.94 0.15 6.49
N ALA A 423 -31.76 -0.04 5.91
CA ALA A 423 -31.57 -0.59 4.58
C ALA A 423 -30.58 -1.75 4.58
N CYS A 424 -30.79 -2.68 3.65
CA CYS A 424 -29.87 -3.76 3.35
C CYS A 424 -29.64 -3.80 1.84
N VAL A 425 -28.37 -3.92 1.44
CA VAL A 425 -27.95 -4.12 0.05
C VAL A 425 -27.10 -5.38 -0.02
N ILE A 426 -27.41 -6.26 -0.97
CA ILE A 426 -26.63 -7.45 -1.29
C ILE A 426 -26.05 -7.27 -2.70
N VAL A 427 -24.73 -7.35 -2.81
CA VAL A 427 -23.97 -7.16 -4.06
C VAL A 427 -23.20 -8.42 -4.44
N LYS A 428 -23.06 -8.63 -5.74
CA LYS A 428 -22.13 -9.58 -6.32
C LYS A 428 -21.57 -9.02 -7.63
N HIS A 429 -20.25 -9.02 -7.79
CA HIS A 429 -19.58 -8.47 -8.98
C HIS A 429 -20.00 -7.02 -9.27
N ALA A 430 -19.90 -6.17 -8.25
CA ALA A 430 -20.22 -4.74 -8.23
C ALA A 430 -21.66 -4.37 -8.66
N ASN A 431 -22.58 -5.34 -8.69
CA ASN A 431 -23.99 -5.12 -9.01
C ASN A 431 -24.88 -5.53 -7.83
N PRO A 432 -25.85 -4.69 -7.41
CA PRO A 432 -26.87 -5.09 -6.45
C PRO A 432 -27.72 -6.24 -7.01
N CYS A 433 -27.78 -7.36 -6.29
CA CYS A 433 -28.71 -8.44 -6.58
C CYS A 433 -29.98 -8.37 -5.72
N GLY A 434 -29.94 -7.66 -4.59
CA GLY A 434 -31.11 -7.40 -3.75
C GLY A 434 -30.93 -6.16 -2.88
N VAL A 435 -31.95 -5.31 -2.83
CA VAL A 435 -31.99 -4.07 -2.04
C VAL A 435 -33.36 -3.92 -1.40
N ALA A 436 -33.42 -3.55 -0.13
CA ALA A 436 -34.67 -3.23 0.54
C ALA A 436 -34.48 -2.20 1.66
N VAL A 437 -35.53 -1.42 1.93
CA VAL A 437 -35.68 -0.58 3.12
C VAL A 437 -36.89 -1.03 3.93
N CYS A 438 -36.74 -1.06 5.26
CA CYS A 438 -37.79 -1.48 6.19
C CYS A 438 -37.73 -0.66 7.49
N SER A 439 -38.59 -1.00 8.46
CA SER A 439 -38.56 -0.39 9.79
C SER A 439 -37.32 -0.78 10.61
N ASN A 440 -36.65 -1.88 10.25
CA ASN A 440 -35.45 -2.39 10.90
C ASN A 440 -34.60 -3.23 9.92
N ILE A 441 -33.32 -3.42 10.25
CA ILE A 441 -32.38 -4.12 9.37
C ILE A 441 -32.65 -5.61 9.20
N PHE A 442 -33.34 -6.26 10.15
CA PHE A 442 -33.66 -7.68 10.02
C PHE A 442 -34.68 -7.89 8.91
N ASP A 443 -35.73 -7.07 8.88
CA ASP A 443 -36.74 -7.10 7.82
C ASP A 443 -36.14 -6.64 6.49
N ALA A 444 -35.31 -5.59 6.50
CA ALA A 444 -34.60 -5.14 5.29
C ALA A 444 -33.71 -6.25 4.71
N TYR A 445 -32.99 -7.00 5.55
CA TYR A 445 -32.22 -8.17 5.10
C TYR A 445 -33.11 -9.26 4.52
N ASN A 446 -34.23 -9.58 5.21
CA ASN A 446 -35.15 -10.61 4.72
C ASN A 446 -35.70 -10.27 3.34
N ASP A 447 -36.06 -9.01 3.10
CA ASP A 447 -36.63 -8.56 1.85
C ASP A 447 -35.58 -8.44 0.74
N ALA A 448 -34.40 -7.90 1.04
CA ALA A 448 -33.29 -7.87 0.08
C ALA A 448 -32.84 -9.28 -0.33
N PHE A 449 -32.79 -10.24 0.60
CA PHE A 449 -32.44 -11.63 0.29
C PHE A 449 -33.47 -12.32 -0.61
N LYS A 450 -34.77 -12.00 -0.44
CA LYS A 450 -35.85 -12.57 -1.26
C LYS A 450 -35.77 -12.16 -2.74
N THR A 451 -35.11 -11.05 -3.08
CA THR A 451 -35.01 -10.58 -4.47
C THR A 451 -34.38 -11.62 -5.39
N ASP A 452 -33.25 -12.20 -4.95
CA ASP A 452 -32.45 -13.14 -5.72
C ASP A 452 -31.54 -13.96 -4.78
N PRO A 453 -32.11 -14.92 -4.02
CA PRO A 453 -31.36 -15.83 -3.17
C PRO A 453 -30.24 -16.57 -3.91
N THR A 454 -30.46 -16.89 -5.19
CA THR A 454 -29.51 -17.60 -6.04
C THR A 454 -28.22 -16.79 -6.23
N SER A 455 -28.34 -15.51 -6.58
CA SER A 455 -27.17 -14.63 -6.74
C SER A 455 -26.62 -14.15 -5.40
N ALA A 456 -27.43 -14.04 -4.35
CA ALA A 456 -26.98 -13.64 -3.02
C ALA A 456 -25.91 -14.59 -2.43
N PHE A 457 -25.90 -15.86 -2.85
CA PHE A 457 -24.89 -16.84 -2.42
C PHE A 457 -23.47 -16.38 -2.77
N GLY A 458 -22.63 -16.22 -1.74
CA GLY A 458 -21.27 -15.69 -1.85
C GLY A 458 -21.22 -14.19 -2.10
N GLY A 459 -22.33 -13.47 -1.90
CA GLY A 459 -22.41 -12.04 -2.03
C GLY A 459 -21.77 -11.28 -0.87
N ILE A 460 -21.82 -9.96 -1.00
CA ILE A 460 -21.41 -8.99 0.02
C ILE A 460 -22.64 -8.24 0.51
N ILE A 461 -22.78 -8.13 1.83
CA ILE A 461 -23.94 -7.52 2.46
C ILE A 461 -23.52 -6.21 3.13
N ALA A 462 -24.21 -5.12 2.80
CA ALA A 462 -24.04 -3.82 3.43
C ALA A 462 -25.32 -3.38 4.16
N PHE A 463 -25.14 -2.82 5.35
CA PHE A 463 -26.20 -2.17 6.14
C PHE A 463 -25.86 -0.71 6.38
N ASN A 464 -26.87 0.16 6.45
CA ASN A 464 -26.72 1.55 6.89
C ASN A 464 -27.02 1.76 8.39
N ARG A 465 -27.14 0.67 9.16
CA ARG A 465 -27.32 0.64 10.61
C ARG A 465 -26.50 -0.50 11.22
N ASN A 466 -26.30 -0.44 12.53
CA ASN A 466 -25.51 -1.44 13.25
C ASN A 466 -26.08 -2.85 13.09
N LEU A 467 -25.18 -3.81 12.89
CA LEU A 467 -25.54 -5.22 12.76
C LEU A 467 -25.79 -5.84 14.14
N ASN A 468 -27.03 -6.28 14.36
CA ASN A 468 -27.47 -6.94 15.60
C ASN A 468 -27.45 -8.47 15.50
N GLU A 469 -27.54 -9.12 16.67
CA GLU A 469 -27.51 -10.58 16.83
C GLU A 469 -28.56 -11.31 15.96
N LYS A 470 -29.81 -10.83 16.01
CA LYS A 470 -30.95 -11.43 15.29
C LYS A 470 -30.69 -11.46 13.78
N THR A 471 -30.15 -10.37 13.23
CA THR A 471 -29.85 -10.26 11.80
C THR A 471 -28.64 -11.11 11.43
N ALA A 472 -27.59 -11.12 12.27
CA ALA A 472 -26.43 -11.98 12.08
C ALA A 472 -26.82 -13.47 12.00
N HIS A 473 -27.73 -13.95 12.87
CA HIS A 473 -28.25 -15.31 12.84
C HIS A 473 -28.90 -15.65 11.50
N ALA A 474 -29.82 -14.80 11.02
CA ALA A 474 -30.51 -15.02 9.77
C ALA A 474 -29.58 -15.03 8.55
N ILE A 475 -28.46 -14.30 8.60
CA ILE A 475 -27.45 -14.32 7.55
C ILE A 475 -26.76 -15.68 7.49
N ILE A 476 -26.17 -16.12 8.61
CA ILE A 476 -25.33 -17.33 8.63
C ILE A 476 -26.12 -18.64 8.46
N GLU A 477 -27.41 -18.63 8.78
CA GLU A 477 -28.31 -19.79 8.62
C GLU A 477 -28.74 -19.99 7.17
N ARG A 478 -28.88 -18.91 6.39
CA ARG A 478 -29.45 -18.96 5.04
C ARG A 478 -28.43 -19.08 3.93
N GLN A 479 -27.26 -18.46 4.08
CA GLN A 479 -26.32 -18.35 2.96
C GLN A 479 -24.86 -18.33 3.38
N PHE A 480 -24.02 -18.73 2.43
CA PHE A 480 -22.62 -18.35 2.45
C PHE A 480 -22.49 -16.88 2.05
N VAL A 481 -21.75 -16.11 2.84
CA VAL A 481 -21.48 -14.68 2.62
C VAL A 481 -19.97 -14.46 2.66
N GLU A 482 -19.43 -13.65 1.74
CA GLU A 482 -18.00 -13.35 1.69
C GLU A 482 -17.64 -12.22 2.67
N VAL A 483 -18.43 -11.14 2.64
CA VAL A 483 -18.20 -9.91 3.42
C VAL A 483 -19.52 -9.36 3.96
N ILE A 484 -19.49 -8.88 5.20
CA ILE A 484 -20.55 -8.08 5.80
C ILE A 484 -19.94 -6.74 6.25
N ILE A 485 -20.54 -5.63 5.84
CA ILE A 485 -20.11 -4.28 6.22
C ILE A 485 -21.28 -3.49 6.84
N ALA A 486 -21.01 -2.85 7.99
CA ALA A 486 -21.98 -2.04 8.71
C ALA A 486 -21.27 -0.90 9.46
N PRO A 487 -21.99 0.15 9.92
CA PRO A 487 -21.39 1.19 10.76
C PRO A 487 -20.71 0.63 12.01
N ASN A 488 -21.39 -0.28 12.70
CA ASN A 488 -20.87 -1.03 13.83
C ASN A 488 -21.44 -2.46 13.85
N VAL A 489 -20.76 -3.37 14.55
CA VAL A 489 -21.24 -4.74 14.75
C VAL A 489 -21.31 -5.04 16.24
N ASP A 490 -22.51 -5.32 16.72
CA ASP A 490 -22.77 -5.60 18.13
C ASP A 490 -21.94 -6.80 18.61
N ASN A 491 -21.51 -6.80 19.87
CA ASN A 491 -20.73 -7.90 20.42
C ASN A 491 -21.45 -9.25 20.34
N GLU A 492 -22.77 -9.28 20.51
CA GLU A 492 -23.57 -10.49 20.35
C GLU A 492 -23.61 -10.94 18.88
N ALA A 493 -23.69 -10.01 17.92
CA ALA A 493 -23.57 -10.34 16.50
C ALA A 493 -22.19 -10.92 16.16
N LYS A 494 -21.10 -10.37 16.72
CA LYS A 494 -19.75 -10.93 16.54
C LYS A 494 -19.66 -12.38 17.04
N LYS A 495 -20.28 -12.70 18.18
CA LYS A 495 -20.31 -14.09 18.69
C LYS A 495 -21.01 -15.03 17.70
N VAL A 496 -22.14 -14.63 17.14
CA VAL A 496 -22.86 -15.42 16.13
C VAL A 496 -22.01 -15.64 14.88
N LEU A 497 -21.42 -14.57 14.35
CA LEU A 497 -20.59 -14.59 13.15
C LEU A 497 -19.30 -15.41 13.35
N SER A 498 -18.80 -15.55 14.57
CA SER A 498 -17.61 -16.36 14.87
C SER A 498 -17.74 -17.84 14.51
N SER A 499 -18.97 -18.35 14.38
CA SER A 499 -19.25 -19.70 13.86
C SER A 499 -18.83 -19.90 12.39
N LYS A 500 -18.63 -18.81 11.64
CA LYS A 500 -18.18 -18.78 10.25
C LYS A 500 -16.88 -17.96 10.12
N GLN A 501 -15.77 -18.53 10.59
CA GLN A 501 -14.45 -17.87 10.71
C GLN A 501 -13.93 -17.19 9.43
N ASN A 502 -14.38 -17.62 8.25
CA ASN A 502 -13.91 -17.07 6.97
C ASN A 502 -14.64 -15.80 6.52
N VAL A 503 -15.82 -15.50 7.09
CA VAL A 503 -16.61 -14.32 6.73
C VAL A 503 -15.85 -13.08 7.18
N ARG A 504 -15.61 -12.14 6.26
CA ARG A 504 -15.05 -10.84 6.64
C ARG A 504 -16.14 -9.96 7.20
N VAL A 505 -15.89 -9.39 8.36
CA VAL A 505 -16.84 -8.50 9.04
C VAL A 505 -16.16 -7.16 9.22
N LEU A 506 -16.72 -6.12 8.60
CA LEU A 506 -16.15 -4.78 8.54
C LEU A 506 -17.02 -3.78 9.30
N GLU A 507 -16.38 -2.98 10.15
CA GLU A 507 -16.98 -1.80 10.79
C GLU A 507 -16.46 -0.55 10.10
N CYS A 508 -17.32 0.19 9.42
CA CYS A 508 -16.93 1.36 8.63
C CYS A 508 -17.11 2.71 9.35
N GLY A 509 -17.85 2.74 10.46
CA GLY A 509 -18.28 3.97 11.13
C GLY A 509 -19.57 4.54 10.55
N ASP A 510 -20.04 5.64 11.12
CA ASP A 510 -21.34 6.21 10.77
C ASP A 510 -21.40 6.70 9.32
N LEU A 511 -22.39 6.21 8.57
CA LEU A 511 -22.62 6.59 7.18
C LEU A 511 -23.38 7.90 7.09
N ASN A 512 -22.64 9.00 7.10
CA ASN A 512 -23.15 10.31 6.73
C ASN A 512 -23.36 10.41 5.21
N ALA A 513 -24.00 11.50 4.77
CA ALA A 513 -24.13 11.84 3.35
C ALA A 513 -22.75 11.89 2.67
N ALA A 514 -22.68 11.33 1.46
CA ALA A 514 -21.45 11.33 0.69
C ALA A 514 -21.00 12.76 0.36
N GLN A 515 -19.69 13.00 0.44
CA GLN A 515 -19.06 14.28 0.14
C GLN A 515 -18.65 14.36 -1.34
N PRO A 516 -18.62 15.57 -1.93
CA PRO A 516 -18.04 15.78 -3.25
C PRO A 516 -16.60 15.26 -3.32
N SER A 517 -16.30 14.49 -4.36
CA SER A 517 -14.97 13.97 -4.65
C SER A 517 -14.83 13.65 -6.14
N LEU A 518 -13.60 13.38 -6.57
CA LEU A 518 -13.32 12.95 -7.94
C LEU A 518 -13.39 11.41 -8.03
N ASP A 519 -13.88 10.93 -9.18
CA ASP A 519 -13.89 9.53 -9.60
C ASP A 519 -12.92 9.32 -10.76
N TYR A 520 -12.24 8.17 -10.76
CA TYR A 520 -11.10 7.91 -11.63
C TYR A 520 -11.30 6.63 -12.42
N LYS A 521 -11.20 6.70 -13.75
CA LYS A 521 -11.25 5.54 -14.62
C LYS A 521 -10.01 5.44 -15.49
N ARG A 522 -9.21 4.39 -15.26
CA ARG A 522 -8.04 4.11 -16.09
C ARG A 522 -8.48 3.67 -17.49
N VAL A 523 -7.82 4.23 -18.50
CA VAL A 523 -7.83 3.73 -19.88
C VAL A 523 -6.40 3.40 -20.29
N THR A 524 -6.20 2.62 -21.36
CA THR A 524 -4.86 2.28 -21.82
C THR A 524 -4.05 3.55 -22.13
N GLY A 525 -3.00 3.79 -21.36
CA GLY A 525 -2.14 4.98 -21.48
C GLY A 525 -2.70 6.27 -20.86
N GLY A 526 -3.96 6.32 -20.42
CA GLY A 526 -4.62 7.56 -19.96
C GLY A 526 -5.52 7.41 -18.73
N LEU A 527 -5.95 8.53 -18.16
CA LEU A 527 -6.82 8.58 -16.98
C LEU A 527 -8.01 9.50 -17.29
N LEU A 528 -9.23 8.99 -17.13
CA LEU A 528 -10.45 9.79 -17.11
C LEU A 528 -10.73 10.20 -15.67
N VAL A 529 -11.08 11.47 -15.48
CA VAL A 529 -11.37 12.07 -14.18
C VAL A 529 -12.70 12.79 -14.30
N GLN A 530 -13.59 12.59 -13.34
CA GLN A 530 -14.92 13.20 -13.30
C GLN A 530 -15.35 13.43 -11.85
N ASP A 531 -16.41 14.19 -11.62
CA ASP A 531 -17.04 14.25 -10.31
C ASP A 531 -17.73 12.92 -9.95
N LYS A 532 -17.71 12.56 -8.67
CA LYS A 532 -18.53 11.49 -8.12
C LYS A 532 -20.02 11.83 -8.32
N ASP A 533 -20.80 10.87 -8.84
CA ASP A 533 -22.24 11.07 -9.02
C ASP A 533 -22.94 11.13 -7.65
N LEU A 534 -23.28 12.34 -7.22
CA LEU A 534 -24.05 12.64 -6.01
C LEU A 534 -25.48 13.10 -6.31
N GLY A 535 -25.96 12.97 -7.56
CA GLY A 535 -27.31 13.39 -7.93
C GLY A 535 -28.37 12.67 -7.09
N VAL A 536 -29.30 13.44 -6.53
CA VAL A 536 -30.46 12.97 -5.75
C VAL A 536 -31.68 13.77 -6.22
N ILE A 537 -32.80 13.08 -6.36
CA ILE A 537 -34.10 13.69 -6.69
C ILE A 537 -35.12 13.39 -5.58
N ASN A 538 -36.11 14.26 -5.46
CA ASN A 538 -37.27 14.11 -4.59
C ASN A 538 -38.58 14.20 -5.40
N GLU A 539 -39.72 14.09 -4.72
CA GLU A 539 -41.05 14.11 -5.35
C GLU A 539 -41.33 15.40 -6.15
N ASN A 540 -40.76 16.54 -5.77
CA ASN A 540 -40.95 17.80 -6.50
C ASN A 540 -40.08 17.90 -7.78
N ASP A 541 -39.08 17.03 -7.92
CA ASP A 541 -38.17 17.04 -9.07
C ASP A 541 -38.69 16.15 -10.22
N ILE A 542 -39.72 15.33 -9.97
CA ILE A 542 -40.29 14.43 -10.96
C ILE A 542 -41.52 15.05 -11.63
N LYS A 543 -41.66 14.84 -12.94
CA LYS A 543 -42.80 15.31 -13.72
C LYS A 543 -43.56 14.12 -14.30
N CYS A 544 -44.83 13.95 -13.94
CA CYS A 544 -45.70 12.99 -14.62
C CYS A 544 -45.97 13.45 -16.07
N VAL A 545 -45.74 12.56 -17.04
CA VAL A 545 -45.85 12.84 -18.48
C VAL A 545 -46.92 12.00 -19.18
N SER A 546 -47.40 10.94 -18.53
CA SER A 546 -48.53 10.11 -18.97
C SER A 546 -49.88 10.65 -18.48
N ASP A 547 -50.96 10.12 -19.02
CA ASP A 547 -52.33 10.40 -18.60
C ASP A 547 -52.61 9.81 -17.20
N THR A 548 -52.14 8.58 -16.95
CA THR A 548 -52.24 7.93 -15.64
C THR A 548 -51.29 8.59 -14.63
N GLN A 549 -51.82 8.97 -13.47
CA GLN A 549 -51.03 9.51 -12.36
C GLN A 549 -50.53 8.39 -11.45
N PRO A 550 -49.28 8.46 -10.95
CA PRO A 550 -48.79 7.51 -9.96
C PRO A 550 -49.49 7.73 -8.60
N THR A 551 -49.71 6.65 -7.86
CA THR A 551 -50.14 6.73 -6.45
C THR A 551 -49.00 7.16 -5.53
N ASN A 552 -49.30 7.62 -4.32
CA ASN A 552 -48.26 7.97 -3.33
C ASN A 552 -47.33 6.79 -2.99
N GLU A 553 -47.83 5.57 -3.01
CA GLU A 553 -47.02 4.36 -2.81
C GLU A 553 -46.10 4.11 -4.01
N GLN A 554 -46.62 4.26 -5.23
CA GLN A 554 -45.80 4.17 -6.44
C GLN A 554 -44.73 5.26 -6.49
N ILE A 555 -45.01 6.49 -6.07
CA ILE A 555 -44.00 7.56 -6.00
C ILE A 555 -42.84 7.16 -5.08
N LYS A 556 -43.14 6.59 -3.89
CA LYS A 556 -42.10 6.09 -2.98
C LYS A 556 -41.27 4.99 -3.61
N ASP A 557 -41.93 4.03 -4.25
CA ASP A 557 -41.25 2.92 -4.92
C ASP A 557 -40.42 3.40 -6.12
N LEU A 558 -40.88 4.39 -6.89
CA LEU A 558 -40.15 4.98 -8.01
C LEU A 558 -38.89 5.70 -7.54
N LEU A 559 -38.97 6.50 -6.47
CA LEU A 559 -37.81 7.18 -5.90
C LEU A 559 -36.81 6.17 -5.29
N PHE A 560 -37.30 5.10 -4.65
CA PHE A 560 -36.46 4.00 -4.21
C PHE A 560 -35.76 3.30 -5.40
N ALA A 561 -36.52 2.94 -6.44
CA ALA A 561 -36.01 2.29 -7.64
C ALA A 561 -34.96 3.15 -8.36
N TRP A 562 -35.16 4.48 -8.38
CA TRP A 562 -34.23 5.44 -8.96
C TRP A 562 -32.87 5.44 -8.25
N LYS A 563 -32.87 5.43 -6.91
CA LYS A 563 -31.65 5.33 -6.10
C LYS A 563 -30.91 4.02 -6.35
N VAL A 564 -31.64 2.90 -6.49
CA VAL A 564 -31.02 1.61 -6.81
C VAL A 564 -30.45 1.62 -8.23
N ALA A 565 -31.17 2.16 -9.22
CA ALA A 565 -30.72 2.20 -10.62
C ALA A 565 -29.38 2.93 -10.79
N LYS A 566 -29.14 3.98 -9.99
CA LYS A 566 -27.85 4.70 -9.93
C LYS A 566 -26.66 3.81 -9.55
N ALA A 567 -26.89 2.76 -8.75
CA ALA A 567 -25.84 1.83 -8.31
C ALA A 567 -25.64 0.62 -9.24
N VAL A 568 -26.56 0.38 -10.18
CA VAL A 568 -26.53 -0.77 -11.09
C VAL A 568 -25.77 -0.40 -12.37
N LYS A 569 -24.96 -1.33 -12.91
CA LYS A 569 -24.23 -1.09 -14.15
C LYS A 569 -25.16 -0.94 -15.36
N SER A 570 -24.81 -0.03 -16.26
CA SER A 570 -25.66 0.37 -17.39
C SER A 570 -25.61 -0.60 -18.58
N ASN A 571 -26.69 -0.74 -19.36
CA ASN A 571 -28.02 -0.16 -19.12
C ASN A 571 -28.74 -0.90 -17.99
N ALA A 572 -29.25 -0.14 -17.01
CA ALA A 572 -29.92 -0.68 -15.83
C ALA A 572 -31.44 -0.54 -15.91
N ILE A 573 -32.14 -1.63 -15.59
CA ILE A 573 -33.58 -1.64 -15.30
C ILE A 573 -33.80 -2.29 -13.93
N VAL A 574 -34.56 -1.61 -13.06
CA VAL A 574 -34.83 -2.07 -11.70
C VAL A 574 -36.33 -2.15 -11.46
N TYR A 575 -36.84 -3.33 -11.13
CA TYR A 575 -38.23 -3.54 -10.73
C TYR A 575 -38.32 -3.50 -9.22
N VAL A 576 -39.32 -2.77 -8.70
CA VAL A 576 -39.51 -2.54 -7.26
C VAL A 576 -40.97 -2.68 -6.88
N LYS A 577 -41.21 -3.26 -5.71
CA LYS A 577 -42.51 -3.24 -5.06
C LYS A 577 -42.33 -3.14 -3.55
N ASN A 578 -43.04 -2.23 -2.90
CA ASN A 578 -42.96 -1.99 -1.46
C ASN A 578 -41.54 -1.68 -0.97
N GLN A 579 -40.80 -0.88 -1.74
CA GLN A 579 -39.40 -0.49 -1.50
C GLN A 579 -38.45 -1.69 -1.29
N MET A 580 -38.73 -2.79 -1.98
CA MET A 580 -37.89 -3.96 -2.16
C MET A 580 -37.68 -4.16 -3.66
N THR A 581 -36.45 -4.40 -4.09
CA THR A 581 -36.20 -4.85 -5.46
C THR A 581 -36.83 -6.22 -5.69
N ILE A 582 -37.52 -6.41 -6.81
CA ILE A 582 -38.05 -7.73 -7.20
C ILE A 582 -37.36 -8.29 -8.43
N GLY A 583 -36.63 -7.46 -9.18
CA GLY A 583 -35.86 -7.89 -10.35
C GLY A 583 -34.88 -6.81 -10.79
N VAL A 584 -33.66 -7.19 -11.18
CA VAL A 584 -32.61 -6.25 -11.60
C VAL A 584 -31.96 -6.74 -12.89
N GLY A 585 -32.14 -5.96 -13.97
CA GLY A 585 -31.47 -6.15 -15.25
C GLY A 585 -30.24 -5.25 -15.34
N ALA A 586 -29.07 -5.80 -15.04
CA ALA A 586 -27.80 -5.06 -14.98
C ALA A 586 -26.92 -5.26 -16.23
N GLY A 587 -26.21 -4.21 -16.63
CA GLY A 587 -25.04 -4.29 -17.51
C GLY A 587 -25.34 -4.68 -18.97
N GLN A 588 -26.55 -4.44 -19.48
CA GLN A 588 -26.89 -4.84 -20.85
C GLN A 588 -26.64 -3.73 -21.86
N MET A 589 -26.20 -4.11 -23.05
CA MET A 589 -26.05 -3.21 -24.19
C MET A 589 -27.41 -2.72 -24.72
N SER A 590 -28.48 -3.50 -24.50
CA SER A 590 -29.83 -3.18 -24.94
C SER A 590 -30.79 -3.04 -23.75
N ARG A 591 -31.49 -1.90 -23.67
CA ARG A 591 -32.39 -1.55 -22.56
C ARG A 591 -33.60 -2.48 -22.45
N VAL A 592 -34.18 -2.91 -23.57
CA VAL A 592 -35.28 -3.88 -23.57
C VAL A 592 -34.85 -5.24 -23.01
N TYR A 593 -33.57 -5.62 -23.19
CA TYR A 593 -33.04 -6.84 -22.57
C TYR A 593 -32.85 -6.69 -21.06
N SER A 594 -32.43 -5.52 -20.57
CA SER A 594 -32.45 -5.26 -19.12
C SER A 594 -33.85 -5.42 -18.53
N ALA A 595 -34.89 -4.90 -19.20
CA ALA A 595 -36.28 -5.06 -18.75
C ALA A 595 -36.72 -6.52 -18.74
N LYS A 596 -36.44 -7.27 -19.82
CA LYS A 596 -36.73 -8.71 -19.89
C LYS A 596 -35.99 -9.52 -18.82
N ILE A 597 -34.73 -9.21 -18.56
CA ILE A 597 -33.94 -9.89 -17.51
C ILE A 597 -34.53 -9.62 -16.12
N ALA A 598 -34.93 -8.38 -15.82
CA ALA A 598 -35.55 -8.06 -14.55
C ALA A 598 -36.83 -8.90 -14.33
N ASP A 599 -37.66 -9.05 -15.36
CA ASP A 599 -38.87 -9.88 -15.33
C ASP A 599 -38.57 -11.39 -15.17
N ILE A 600 -37.60 -11.91 -15.93
CA ILE A 600 -37.16 -13.31 -15.83
C ILE A 600 -36.70 -13.61 -14.40
N LYS A 601 -35.86 -12.74 -13.81
CA LYS A 601 -35.36 -12.93 -12.44
C LYS A 601 -36.48 -12.90 -11.40
N ALA A 602 -37.43 -11.97 -11.53
CA ALA A 602 -38.57 -11.93 -10.63
C ALA A 602 -39.42 -13.21 -10.73
N THR A 603 -39.63 -13.70 -11.94
CA THR A 603 -40.39 -14.93 -12.21
C THR A 603 -39.70 -16.17 -11.66
N ASP A 604 -38.39 -16.30 -11.88
CA ASP A 604 -37.59 -17.44 -11.42
C ASP A 604 -37.60 -17.57 -9.88
N GLU A 605 -37.65 -16.43 -9.18
CA GLU A 605 -37.72 -16.36 -7.71
C GLU A 605 -39.17 -16.33 -7.18
N GLY A 606 -40.17 -16.52 -8.05
CA GLY A 606 -41.59 -16.59 -7.69
C GLY A 606 -42.17 -15.28 -7.15
N LEU A 607 -41.56 -14.14 -7.48
CA LEU A 607 -41.99 -12.82 -7.06
C LEU A 607 -43.06 -12.26 -8.00
N THR A 608 -44.05 -11.58 -7.44
CA THR A 608 -45.15 -10.99 -8.21
C THR A 608 -44.78 -9.61 -8.74
N VAL A 609 -44.67 -9.49 -10.07
CA VAL A 609 -44.40 -8.21 -10.75
C VAL A 609 -45.67 -7.37 -10.91
N GLU A 610 -46.86 -7.96 -11.02
CA GLU A 610 -48.11 -7.19 -11.16
C GLU A 610 -48.26 -6.13 -10.05
N GLY A 611 -48.41 -4.87 -10.45
CA GLY A 611 -48.51 -3.72 -9.55
C GLY A 611 -47.19 -3.09 -9.13
N ALA A 612 -46.05 -3.64 -9.56
CA ALA A 612 -44.72 -3.10 -9.30
C ALA A 612 -44.42 -1.85 -10.16
N VAL A 613 -43.32 -1.18 -9.82
CA VAL A 613 -42.79 -0.04 -10.57
C VAL A 613 -41.44 -0.40 -11.20
N MET A 614 -41.02 0.39 -12.19
CA MET A 614 -39.76 0.23 -12.89
C MET A 614 -38.96 1.53 -12.92
N ALA A 615 -37.66 1.47 -12.65
CA ALA A 615 -36.71 2.54 -12.94
C ALA A 615 -35.80 2.19 -14.12
N SER A 616 -35.44 3.21 -14.89
CA SER A 616 -34.53 3.12 -16.02
C SER A 616 -33.44 4.18 -15.90
N ASP A 617 -32.18 3.78 -15.78
CA ASP A 617 -31.04 4.70 -15.55
C ASP A 617 -30.83 5.76 -16.64
N ALA A 618 -31.29 5.46 -17.86
CA ALA A 618 -31.40 6.42 -18.97
C ALA A 618 -32.76 6.30 -19.69
N PHE A 619 -32.98 7.17 -20.68
CA PHE A 619 -34.25 7.19 -21.42
C PHE A 619 -34.50 5.90 -22.21
N PHE A 620 -35.77 5.59 -22.48
CA PHE A 620 -36.15 4.53 -23.41
C PHE A 620 -35.99 4.99 -24.86
N PRO A 621 -35.18 4.30 -25.69
CA PRO A 621 -34.98 4.70 -27.08
C PRO A 621 -36.19 4.36 -27.98
N PHE A 622 -36.98 3.35 -27.61
CA PHE A 622 -38.12 2.83 -28.37
C PHE A 622 -39.23 2.38 -27.40
N ARG A 623 -40.46 2.21 -27.92
CA ARG A 623 -41.61 1.73 -27.13
C ARG A 623 -41.47 0.30 -26.61
N ASP A 624 -40.58 -0.51 -27.18
CA ASP A 624 -40.41 -1.93 -26.86
C ASP A 624 -40.09 -2.20 -25.37
N GLY A 625 -39.37 -1.28 -24.71
CA GLY A 625 -39.15 -1.33 -23.27
C GLY A 625 -40.42 -1.12 -22.45
N ILE A 626 -41.35 -0.30 -22.94
CA ILE A 626 -42.66 -0.07 -22.31
C ILE A 626 -43.58 -1.25 -22.56
N ASP A 627 -43.62 -1.77 -23.79
CA ASP A 627 -44.40 -2.97 -24.12
C ASP A 627 -43.95 -4.17 -23.25
N ALA A 628 -42.63 -4.33 -23.04
CA ALA A 628 -42.08 -5.36 -22.16
C ALA A 628 -42.46 -5.14 -20.68
N ALA A 629 -42.42 -3.89 -20.19
CA ALA A 629 -42.84 -3.56 -18.84
C ALA A 629 -44.34 -3.82 -18.62
N ALA A 630 -45.17 -3.49 -19.60
CA ALA A 630 -46.60 -3.75 -19.58
C ALA A 630 -46.91 -5.25 -19.54
N GLN A 631 -46.21 -6.05 -20.35
CA GLN A 631 -46.34 -7.51 -20.35
C GLN A 631 -45.98 -8.13 -18.99
N ALA A 632 -44.99 -7.55 -18.30
CA ALA A 632 -44.58 -7.97 -16.96
C ALA A 632 -45.55 -7.53 -15.85
N GLY A 633 -46.45 -6.56 -16.10
CA GLY A 633 -47.41 -6.07 -15.12
C GLY A 633 -46.97 -4.81 -14.34
N ILE A 634 -45.96 -4.09 -14.83
CA ILE A 634 -45.52 -2.81 -14.27
C ILE A 634 -46.64 -1.77 -14.40
N LYS A 635 -46.85 -0.96 -13.34
CA LYS A 635 -47.87 0.10 -13.30
C LYS A 635 -47.32 1.51 -13.25
N ALA A 636 -46.04 1.69 -12.92
CA ALA A 636 -45.41 2.99 -12.97
C ALA A 636 -43.93 2.91 -13.40
N ILE A 637 -43.43 3.93 -14.09
CA ILE A 637 -42.08 4.01 -14.66
C ILE A 637 -41.44 5.36 -14.33
N ILE A 638 -40.17 5.34 -13.91
CA ILE A 638 -39.31 6.52 -13.76
C ILE A 638 -38.12 6.44 -14.70
N GLN A 639 -37.89 7.52 -15.45
CA GLN A 639 -36.77 7.65 -16.39
C GLN A 639 -36.35 9.12 -16.54
N PRO A 640 -35.20 9.45 -17.16
CA PRO A 640 -34.82 10.84 -17.39
C PRO A 640 -35.74 11.60 -18.36
N GLY A 641 -36.20 10.93 -19.42
CA GLY A 641 -36.69 11.59 -20.64
C GLY A 641 -35.55 12.15 -21.50
N GLY A 642 -35.88 12.91 -22.55
CA GLY A 642 -34.94 13.54 -23.47
C GLY A 642 -34.68 12.77 -24.76
N SER A 643 -35.46 11.73 -25.07
CA SER A 643 -35.40 11.04 -26.37
C SER A 643 -36.12 11.84 -27.45
N MET A 644 -35.63 11.80 -28.69
CA MET A 644 -36.42 12.26 -29.86
C MET A 644 -37.74 11.49 -30.02
N ARG A 645 -37.86 10.32 -29.38
CA ARG A 645 -39.02 9.42 -29.41
C ARG A 645 -39.79 9.40 -28.09
N ASP A 646 -39.61 10.38 -27.21
CA ASP A 646 -40.35 10.42 -25.94
C ASP A 646 -41.87 10.36 -26.16
N ALA A 647 -42.40 11.01 -27.21
CA ALA A 647 -43.82 10.95 -27.54
C ALA A 647 -44.31 9.51 -27.82
N GLU A 648 -43.53 8.70 -28.54
CA GLU A 648 -43.85 7.29 -28.85
C GLU A 648 -43.89 6.44 -27.56
N VAL A 649 -42.95 6.70 -26.64
CA VAL A 649 -42.80 6.01 -25.36
C VAL A 649 -43.91 6.41 -24.37
N ILE A 650 -44.30 7.68 -24.35
CA ILE A 650 -45.41 8.20 -23.54
C ILE A 650 -46.74 7.66 -24.06
N GLU A 651 -46.95 7.63 -25.38
CA GLU A 651 -48.15 7.06 -25.99
C GLU A 651 -48.31 5.58 -25.62
N ALA A 652 -47.23 4.78 -25.70
CA ALA A 652 -47.25 3.39 -25.25
C ALA A 652 -47.60 3.28 -23.75
N ALA A 653 -47.07 4.15 -22.89
CA ALA A 653 -47.43 4.14 -21.46
C ALA A 653 -48.93 4.44 -21.25
N ASN A 654 -49.48 5.40 -22.00
CA ASN A 654 -50.90 5.72 -21.97
C ASN A 654 -51.77 4.56 -22.48
N GLU A 655 -51.39 3.89 -23.57
CA GLU A 655 -52.07 2.71 -24.11
C GLU A 655 -52.23 1.60 -23.05
N TYR A 656 -51.21 1.37 -22.23
CA TYR A 656 -51.21 0.36 -21.17
C TYR A 656 -51.68 0.87 -19.80
N GLY A 657 -52.04 2.15 -19.70
CA GLY A 657 -52.43 2.77 -18.43
C GLY A 657 -51.30 2.81 -17.39
N ILE A 658 -50.05 2.88 -17.83
CA ILE A 658 -48.86 2.96 -16.99
C ILE A 658 -48.56 4.42 -16.65
N ALA A 659 -48.39 4.73 -15.37
CA ALA A 659 -47.90 6.05 -14.96
C ALA A 659 -46.42 6.21 -15.35
N MET A 660 -46.04 7.31 -15.98
CA MET A 660 -44.66 7.61 -16.35
C MET A 660 -44.25 8.96 -15.81
N VAL A 661 -43.09 9.00 -15.15
CA VAL A 661 -42.49 10.23 -14.61
C VAL A 661 -41.08 10.46 -15.18
N PHE A 662 -40.79 11.71 -15.51
CA PHE A 662 -39.49 12.17 -15.99
C PHE A 662 -38.71 12.89 -14.88
N THR A 663 -37.39 12.64 -14.81
CA THR A 663 -36.48 13.25 -13.84
C THR A 663 -35.58 14.33 -14.44
N GLY A 664 -35.35 14.31 -15.75
CA GLY A 664 -34.33 15.14 -16.42
C GLY A 664 -32.88 14.79 -16.06
N MET A 665 -32.66 13.74 -15.25
CA MET A 665 -31.35 13.33 -14.73
C MET A 665 -31.02 11.91 -15.16
N ARG A 666 -29.80 11.65 -15.62
CA ARG A 666 -29.34 10.32 -16.07
C ARG A 666 -28.21 9.81 -15.17
N HIS A 667 -28.26 8.54 -14.78
CA HIS A 667 -27.25 7.90 -13.92
C HIS A 667 -26.56 6.71 -14.60
N PHE A 668 -25.73 6.96 -15.62
CA PHE A 668 -24.93 5.88 -16.21
C PHE A 668 -23.78 5.46 -15.30
N LYS A 669 -23.55 4.16 -15.18
CA LYS A 669 -22.44 3.56 -14.43
C LYS A 669 -21.81 2.42 -15.23
N HIS A 670 -20.51 2.51 -15.48
CA HIS A 670 -19.75 1.53 -16.27
C HIS A 670 -18.65 0.90 -15.46
#